data_AF-A0A7L5G5G3-F1
#
_entry.id   AF-A0A7L5G5G3-F1
#
_cell.length_a   1.000
_cell.length_b   1.000
_cell.length_c   1.000
_cell.angle_alpha   90.00
_cell.angle_beta   90.00
_cell.angle_gamma   90.00
#
_symmetry.space_group_name_H-M   'P 1'
#
loop_
_entity.id
_entity.type
_entity.pdbx_description
1 polymer ?
#
loop_
_entity_poly.entity_id
_entity_poly.type
_entity_poly.pdbx_seq_one_letter_code
_entity_poly.pdbx_strand_id
1 'polypeptide(L)'
;MKRNLLIILIFISANIFAQNERFEFLDYQLRKGDFNALNEVAEYFDSKTELNEYLGYHILKSNESNLAKRLVRENSLFLDSEIIIDSTTTSSDFKNFLKNNRNNITFSNLANAFLITPFDKRKTDFEIIEITDFKWNNLKVKRNELLNLDWVRKNGIDSLVNSGNPLALLKIASVLLKNRYRFDEYYDNEDVINLIQLLTKSQIAVPNESGELSYHLDKDFYEQSKINLVTFFANNYKQYRWDESINAFSNDKLNLKEIDKEKILFEMLSSENDTIAQNSYISLTKLEPQRVIELSDQYRKADISENYVLPQFSFRFLKQLVQLTNYSKDNNIDFEGNDTLKNQIELLKTQLTFSERRELEDQLINSLTLDNITAFEYWSLIYQKSWSLTYSAGRVLDKFYSKNWNELITNSKHLETYFLKSRLFDDLGIIGFCNNYLIKFLDSSQETEASIQNLSSTNSKVQGQIEKALAIAKKTIEFKAKEKKTWNGNTFDRVDDFDKSFKKIKKLSDSLEVFEDEVLSLLSRIKYSQIEKALETVEKLPLKDFTKYSFLDRDFGFSFIGDFKQSEVRKEFLVNYGKFSELDFHKHYLKNRGIEITNTNENLDFDKIYDILKYDIKTAFVGGGGSTKDNGVKL
;
A
#
# COMPACT_ATOMS: atom_id res chain seq x y z
N MET A 1 -28.65 52.76 1.85
CA MET A 1 -27.82 51.78 1.10
C MET A 1 -27.52 50.48 1.86
N LYS A 2 -26.99 50.51 3.09
CA LYS A 2 -26.64 49.29 3.87
C LYS A 2 -27.81 48.33 4.16
N ARG A 3 -29.03 48.84 4.39
CA ARG A 3 -30.22 48.01 4.67
C ARG A 3 -30.76 47.25 3.45
N ASN A 4 -30.70 47.86 2.27
CA ASN A 4 -31.13 47.19 1.03
C ASN A 4 -30.11 46.14 0.57
N LEU A 5 -28.81 46.36 0.81
CA LEU A 5 -27.77 45.36 0.54
C LEU A 5 -27.91 44.14 1.46
N LEU A 6 -28.24 44.35 2.73
CA LEU A 6 -28.48 43.26 3.70
C LEU A 6 -29.74 42.44 3.34
N ILE A 7 -30.83 43.11 2.92
CA ILE A 7 -32.05 42.43 2.47
C ILE A 7 -31.78 41.60 1.21
N ILE A 8 -31.04 42.15 0.23
CA ILE A 8 -30.65 41.42 -0.98
C ILE A 8 -29.75 40.21 -0.62
N LEU A 9 -28.79 40.37 0.29
CA LEU A 9 -27.95 39.26 0.75
C LEU A 9 -28.75 38.17 1.48
N ILE A 10 -29.75 38.54 2.30
CA ILE A 10 -30.65 37.60 2.97
C ILE A 10 -31.54 36.86 1.96
N PHE A 11 -32.06 37.55 0.93
CA PHE A 11 -32.84 36.91 -0.13
C PHE A 11 -32.00 36.00 -1.03
N ILE A 12 -30.74 36.35 -1.30
CA ILE A 12 -29.83 35.50 -2.08
C ILE A 12 -29.45 34.25 -1.26
N SER A 13 -29.13 34.39 0.03
CA SER A 13 -28.85 33.22 0.88
C SER A 13 -30.09 32.34 1.05
N ALA A 14 -31.27 32.92 1.28
CA ALA A 14 -32.50 32.15 1.46
C ALA A 14 -32.88 31.34 0.21
N ASN A 15 -32.66 31.88 -0.99
CA ASN A 15 -32.92 31.14 -2.23
C ASN A 15 -31.92 29.99 -2.45
N ILE A 16 -30.65 30.16 -2.10
CA ILE A 16 -29.63 29.10 -2.23
C ILE A 16 -29.91 27.96 -1.24
N PHE A 17 -30.27 28.27 0.01
CA PHE A 17 -30.64 27.26 1.00
C PHE A 17 -31.97 26.55 0.64
N ALA A 18 -32.98 27.29 0.18
CA ALA A 18 -34.27 26.71 -0.19
C ALA A 18 -34.22 25.78 -1.43
N GLN A 19 -33.29 26.03 -2.37
CA GLN A 19 -33.11 25.16 -3.54
C GLN A 19 -32.54 23.79 -3.17
N ASN A 20 -31.54 23.74 -2.28
CA ASN A 20 -31.01 22.47 -1.77
C ASN A 20 -32.08 21.72 -0.97
N GLU A 21 -32.85 22.42 -0.13
CA GLU A 21 -33.98 21.82 0.61
C GLU A 21 -35.03 21.18 -0.32
N ARG A 22 -35.26 21.74 -1.51
CA ARG A 22 -36.22 21.17 -2.47
C ARG A 22 -35.74 19.85 -3.07
N PHE A 23 -34.49 19.74 -3.47
CA PHE A 23 -33.94 18.48 -4.00
C PHE A 23 -33.81 17.42 -2.90
N GLU A 24 -33.44 17.80 -1.68
CA GLU A 24 -33.46 16.90 -0.52
C GLU A 24 -34.86 16.37 -0.23
N PHE A 25 -35.88 17.24 -0.29
CA PHE A 25 -37.27 16.82 -0.14
C PHE A 25 -37.72 15.87 -1.26
N LEU A 26 -37.37 16.16 -2.51
CA LEU A 26 -37.70 15.30 -3.65
C LEU A 26 -37.01 13.93 -3.56
N ASP A 27 -35.73 13.89 -3.16
CA ASP A 27 -35.02 12.64 -2.89
C ASP A 27 -35.72 11.82 -1.79
N TYR A 28 -36.08 12.46 -0.68
CA TYR A 28 -36.84 11.82 0.40
C TYR A 28 -38.17 11.22 -0.12
N GLN A 29 -38.94 11.95 -0.92
CA GLN A 29 -40.20 11.46 -1.49
C GLN A 29 -39.99 10.30 -2.47
N LEU A 30 -38.96 10.37 -3.32
CA LEU A 30 -38.58 9.28 -4.22
C LEU A 30 -38.27 8.00 -3.44
N ARG A 31 -37.53 8.11 -2.32
CA ARG A 31 -37.22 6.98 -1.42
C ARG A 31 -38.43 6.42 -0.67
N LYS A 32 -39.52 7.18 -0.59
CA LYS A 32 -40.83 6.73 -0.06
C LYS A 32 -41.74 6.13 -1.12
N GLY A 33 -41.32 6.17 -2.39
CA GLY A 33 -42.09 5.63 -3.51
C GLY A 33 -43.19 6.58 -4.00
N ASP A 34 -43.07 7.88 -3.77
CA ASP A 34 -43.96 8.86 -4.38
C ASP A 34 -43.64 9.02 -5.87
N PHE A 35 -44.50 8.45 -6.71
CA PHE A 35 -44.36 8.54 -8.16
C PHE A 35 -44.46 9.98 -8.67
N ASN A 36 -45.17 10.88 -7.98
CA ASN A 36 -45.27 12.27 -8.41
C ASN A 36 -43.92 12.99 -8.30
N ALA A 37 -43.08 12.61 -7.34
CA ALA A 37 -41.73 13.17 -7.20
C ALA A 37 -40.87 12.89 -8.45
N LEU A 38 -41.07 11.79 -9.19
CA LEU A 38 -40.40 11.57 -10.48
C LEU A 38 -40.78 12.63 -11.51
N ASN A 39 -42.06 13.03 -11.56
CA ASN A 39 -42.54 14.07 -12.47
C ASN A 39 -42.02 15.46 -12.07
N GLU A 40 -41.93 15.73 -10.77
CA GLU A 40 -41.42 17.00 -10.23
C GLU A 40 -39.90 17.14 -10.43
N VAL A 41 -39.13 16.07 -10.23
CA VAL A 41 -37.68 16.07 -10.53
C VAL A 41 -37.43 16.25 -12.03
N ALA A 42 -38.29 15.70 -12.89
CA ALA A 42 -38.18 15.84 -14.34
C ALA A 42 -38.19 17.31 -14.81
N GLU A 43 -38.81 18.23 -14.06
CA GLU A 43 -38.89 19.66 -14.44
C GLU A 43 -37.53 20.33 -14.49
N TYR A 44 -36.56 19.79 -13.76
CA TYR A 44 -35.22 20.33 -13.64
C TYR A 44 -34.24 19.76 -14.67
N PHE A 45 -34.64 18.76 -15.47
CA PHE A 45 -33.74 18.09 -16.44
C PHE A 45 -33.13 19.02 -17.48
N ASP A 46 -33.80 20.13 -17.82
CA ASP A 46 -33.31 21.10 -18.79
C ASP A 46 -32.72 22.36 -18.12
N SER A 47 -32.76 22.44 -16.78
CA SER A 47 -32.29 23.61 -16.03
C SER A 47 -30.77 23.76 -16.08
N LYS A 48 -30.32 25.01 -16.21
CA LYS A 48 -28.90 25.40 -16.21
C LYS A 48 -28.50 26.19 -14.97
N THR A 49 -29.40 26.31 -14.00
CA THR A 49 -29.12 26.99 -12.73
C THR A 49 -27.97 26.26 -12.02
N GLU A 50 -26.89 26.99 -11.74
CA GLU A 50 -25.75 26.46 -11.00
C GLU A 50 -26.10 26.29 -9.52
N LEU A 51 -25.58 25.24 -8.91
CA LEU A 51 -25.70 24.97 -7.48
C LEU A 51 -24.39 24.41 -6.93
N ASN A 52 -24.22 24.54 -5.61
CA ASN A 52 -23.10 23.95 -4.90
C ASN A 52 -23.58 22.70 -4.15
N GLU A 53 -22.91 21.58 -4.40
CA GLU A 53 -23.11 20.33 -3.68
C GLU A 53 -21.93 20.12 -2.72
N TYR A 54 -22.22 19.55 -1.56
CA TYR A 54 -21.22 19.27 -0.54
C TYR A 54 -20.99 17.76 -0.44
N LEU A 55 -19.75 17.32 -0.64
CA LEU A 55 -19.33 15.93 -0.47
C LEU A 55 -18.28 15.89 0.65
N GLY A 56 -18.72 15.63 1.88
CA GLY A 56 -17.91 15.90 3.07
C GLY A 56 -17.42 17.35 3.12
N TYR A 57 -16.10 17.56 3.02
CA TYR A 57 -15.47 18.90 3.02
C TYR A 57 -15.25 19.47 1.61
N HIS A 58 -15.57 18.73 0.55
CA HIS A 58 -15.43 19.20 -0.83
C HIS A 58 -16.66 19.97 -1.28
N ILE A 59 -16.44 21.10 -1.94
CA ILE A 59 -17.50 21.88 -2.62
C ILE A 59 -17.44 21.56 -4.10
N LEU A 60 -18.50 20.92 -4.61
CA LEU A 60 -18.65 20.58 -6.02
C LEU A 60 -19.58 21.59 -6.69
N LYS A 61 -19.13 22.19 -7.79
CA LYS A 61 -19.98 23.04 -8.63
C LYS A 61 -20.72 22.17 -9.64
N SER A 62 -22.04 22.24 -9.62
CA SER A 62 -22.92 21.45 -10.47
C SER A 62 -24.09 22.32 -10.96
N ASN A 63 -25.10 21.70 -11.57
CA ASN A 63 -26.34 22.37 -11.94
C ASN A 63 -27.56 21.50 -11.63
N GLU A 64 -28.73 22.13 -11.61
CA GLU A 64 -30.01 21.47 -11.31
C GLU A 64 -30.29 20.26 -12.22
N SER A 65 -29.94 20.34 -13.51
CA SER A 65 -30.11 19.23 -14.47
C SER A 65 -29.30 17.99 -14.07
N ASN A 66 -28.02 18.17 -13.74
CA ASN A 66 -27.14 17.07 -13.33
C ASN A 66 -27.61 16.44 -12.02
N LEU A 67 -28.02 17.27 -11.04
CA LEU A 67 -28.56 16.81 -9.77
C LEU A 67 -29.87 16.03 -9.97
N ALA A 68 -30.82 16.57 -10.74
CA ALA A 68 -32.09 15.92 -11.02
C ALA A 68 -31.91 14.55 -11.69
N LYS A 69 -31.05 14.47 -12.71
CA LYS A 69 -30.74 13.21 -13.40
C LYS A 69 -30.03 12.22 -12.47
N ARG A 70 -29.17 12.69 -11.56
CA ARG A 70 -28.57 11.83 -10.53
C ARG A 70 -29.64 11.29 -9.57
N LEU A 71 -30.54 12.13 -9.04
CA LEU A 71 -31.61 11.68 -8.14
C LEU A 71 -32.50 10.61 -8.76
N VAL A 72 -32.83 10.75 -10.06
CA VAL A 72 -33.58 9.70 -10.77
C VAL A 72 -32.76 8.42 -10.85
N ARG A 73 -31.47 8.47 -11.21
CA ARG A 73 -30.60 7.28 -11.26
C ARG A 73 -30.44 6.61 -9.88
N GLU A 74 -30.30 7.39 -8.81
CA GLU A 74 -30.15 6.86 -7.45
C GLU A 74 -31.44 6.23 -6.89
N ASN A 75 -32.61 6.64 -7.41
CA ASN A 75 -33.93 6.21 -6.93
C ASN A 75 -34.74 5.43 -7.96
N SER A 76 -34.15 5.06 -9.09
CA SER A 76 -34.75 4.17 -10.06
C SER A 76 -33.72 3.14 -10.55
N LEU A 77 -34.21 1.98 -10.96
CA LEU A 77 -33.41 0.88 -11.49
C LEU A 77 -33.97 0.47 -12.85
N PHE A 78 -34.31 1.46 -13.67
CA PHE A 78 -34.71 1.22 -15.06
C PHE A 78 -33.54 0.63 -15.84
N LEU A 79 -33.84 -0.28 -16.76
CA LEU A 79 -32.84 -0.86 -17.65
C LEU A 79 -32.54 0.12 -18.78
N ASP A 80 -31.32 0.09 -19.34
CA ASP A 80 -30.98 0.90 -20.51
C ASP A 80 -31.89 0.60 -21.72
N SER A 81 -32.41 -0.63 -21.81
CA SER A 81 -33.41 -1.02 -22.81
C SER A 81 -34.80 -0.39 -22.58
N GLU A 82 -35.07 0.12 -21.38
CA GLU A 82 -36.30 0.82 -21.00
C GLU A 82 -36.13 2.34 -21.16
N ILE A 83 -35.04 2.89 -20.63
CA ILE A 83 -34.64 4.30 -20.77
C ILE A 83 -33.17 4.49 -20.43
N ILE A 84 -32.47 5.34 -21.20
CA ILE A 84 -31.15 5.85 -20.87
C ILE A 84 -31.29 7.27 -20.32
N ILE A 85 -30.79 7.51 -19.11
CA ILE A 85 -30.79 8.84 -18.46
C ILE A 85 -29.37 9.39 -18.47
N ASP A 86 -29.10 10.27 -19.43
CA ASP A 86 -27.78 10.86 -19.65
C ASP A 86 -27.85 12.39 -19.84
N SER A 87 -26.75 13.00 -20.28
CA SER A 87 -26.67 14.44 -20.49
C SER A 87 -27.62 14.96 -21.58
N THR A 88 -28.08 14.09 -22.48
CA THR A 88 -28.96 14.41 -23.62
C THR A 88 -30.45 14.26 -23.29
N THR A 89 -30.81 13.47 -22.27
CA THR A 89 -32.21 13.30 -21.86
C THR A 89 -32.84 14.63 -21.42
N THR A 90 -33.92 15.04 -22.08
CA THR A 90 -34.65 16.28 -21.75
C THR A 90 -35.78 16.04 -20.76
N SER A 91 -36.35 17.12 -20.20
CA SER A 91 -37.55 17.05 -19.36
C SER A 91 -38.72 16.41 -20.10
N SER A 92 -38.89 16.77 -21.38
CA SER A 92 -39.94 16.23 -22.24
C SER A 92 -39.78 14.73 -22.45
N ASP A 93 -38.57 14.26 -22.77
CA ASP A 93 -38.29 12.84 -22.99
C ASP A 93 -38.64 12.01 -21.75
N PHE A 94 -38.17 12.45 -20.58
CA PHE A 94 -38.40 11.73 -19.33
C PHE A 94 -39.87 11.78 -18.90
N LYS A 95 -40.56 12.92 -19.01
CA LYS A 95 -42.00 13.02 -18.72
C LYS A 95 -42.83 12.14 -19.66
N ASN A 96 -42.47 12.07 -20.95
CA ASN A 96 -43.11 11.16 -21.91
C ASN A 96 -42.90 9.69 -21.54
N PHE A 97 -41.69 9.32 -21.13
CA PHE A 97 -41.40 7.97 -20.62
C PHE A 97 -42.26 7.64 -19.40
N LEU A 98 -42.33 8.53 -18.40
CA LEU A 98 -43.15 8.33 -17.19
C LEU A 98 -44.63 8.17 -17.54
N LYS A 99 -45.15 8.99 -18.46
CA LYS A 99 -46.54 8.92 -18.92
C LYS A 99 -46.85 7.60 -19.62
N ASN A 100 -45.99 7.18 -20.54
CA ASN A 100 -46.19 5.97 -21.34
C ASN A 100 -46.05 4.69 -20.49
N ASN A 101 -45.26 4.73 -19.41
CA ASN A 101 -44.98 3.57 -18.56
C ASN A 101 -45.64 3.64 -17.18
N ARG A 102 -46.55 4.58 -16.92
CA ARG A 102 -47.13 4.83 -15.59
C ARG A 102 -47.66 3.58 -14.89
N ASN A 103 -48.32 2.69 -15.62
CA ASN A 103 -48.91 1.46 -15.07
C ASN A 103 -47.88 0.32 -14.89
N ASN A 104 -46.71 0.44 -15.52
CA ASN A 104 -45.64 -0.55 -15.46
C ASN A 104 -44.57 -0.19 -14.43
N ILE A 105 -44.41 1.10 -14.12
CA ILE A 105 -43.48 1.58 -13.10
C ILE A 105 -44.05 1.25 -11.72
N THR A 106 -43.29 0.48 -10.94
CA THR A 106 -43.63 0.10 -9.57
C THR A 106 -42.51 0.48 -8.62
N PHE A 107 -42.87 0.80 -7.37
CA PHE A 107 -41.88 1.02 -6.33
C PHE A 107 -41.51 -0.31 -5.67
N SER A 108 -40.23 -0.65 -5.67
CA SER A 108 -39.72 -1.90 -5.10
C SER A 108 -39.21 -1.69 -3.69
N ASN A 109 -39.91 -2.30 -2.72
CA ASN A 109 -39.45 -2.38 -1.34
C ASN A 109 -38.16 -3.20 -1.16
N LEU A 110 -37.71 -3.94 -2.18
CA LEU A 110 -36.42 -4.63 -2.14
C LEU A 110 -35.25 -3.67 -2.39
N ALA A 111 -35.45 -2.59 -3.15
CA ALA A 111 -34.40 -1.65 -3.51
C ALA A 111 -34.60 -0.24 -2.94
N ASN A 112 -35.80 0.08 -2.43
CA ASN A 112 -36.25 1.47 -2.21
C ASN A 112 -36.02 2.32 -3.47
N ALA A 113 -36.52 1.84 -4.60
CA ALA A 113 -36.37 2.47 -5.91
C ALA A 113 -37.50 2.05 -6.87
N PHE A 114 -37.74 2.88 -7.88
CA PHE A 114 -38.68 2.59 -8.96
C PHE A 114 -38.08 1.63 -9.99
N LEU A 115 -38.89 0.72 -10.51
CA LEU A 115 -38.50 -0.19 -11.58
C LEU A 115 -39.69 -0.48 -12.51
N ILE A 116 -39.40 -0.83 -13.77
CA ILE A 116 -40.38 -1.41 -14.69
C ILE A 116 -40.22 -2.94 -14.68
N THR A 117 -39.03 -3.45 -14.96
CA THR A 117 -38.75 -4.90 -14.90
C THR A 117 -38.41 -5.35 -13.48
N PRO A 118 -39.26 -6.19 -12.83
CA PRO A 118 -38.99 -6.75 -11.49
C PRO A 118 -37.76 -7.67 -11.46
N PHE A 119 -37.11 -7.79 -10.30
CA PHE A 119 -35.88 -8.58 -10.15
C PHE A 119 -36.03 -10.08 -10.50
N ASP A 120 -37.18 -10.68 -10.22
CA ASP A 120 -37.50 -12.07 -10.57
C ASP A 120 -37.77 -12.28 -12.08
N LYS A 121 -37.80 -11.20 -12.86
CA LYS A 121 -37.85 -11.25 -14.33
C LYS A 121 -36.52 -10.87 -14.98
N ARG A 122 -35.53 -10.42 -14.20
CA ARG A 122 -34.18 -10.12 -14.66
C ARG A 122 -33.33 -11.38 -14.65
N LYS A 123 -32.30 -11.38 -15.49
CA LYS A 123 -31.25 -12.41 -15.52
C LYS A 123 -29.92 -11.80 -15.11
N THR A 124 -29.09 -12.60 -14.49
CA THR A 124 -27.73 -12.24 -14.14
C THR A 124 -26.86 -13.49 -14.21
N ASP A 125 -25.64 -13.33 -14.68
CA ASP A 125 -24.64 -14.38 -14.57
C ASP A 125 -24.18 -14.49 -13.11
N PHE A 126 -23.72 -15.66 -12.70
CA PHE A 126 -23.20 -15.86 -11.36
C PHE A 126 -22.26 -17.06 -11.30
N GLU A 127 -21.43 -17.06 -10.26
CA GLU A 127 -20.68 -18.23 -9.84
C GLU A 127 -20.85 -18.42 -8.33
N ILE A 128 -20.92 -19.67 -7.89
CA ILE A 128 -20.95 -20.01 -6.47
C ILE A 128 -19.75 -20.90 -6.18
N ILE A 129 -18.94 -20.47 -5.22
CA ILE A 129 -17.81 -21.24 -4.71
C ILE A 129 -18.03 -21.56 -3.23
N GLU A 130 -17.40 -22.62 -2.74
CA GLU A 130 -17.34 -22.88 -1.31
C GLU A 130 -16.64 -21.73 -0.57
N ILE A 131 -17.01 -21.49 0.69
CA ILE A 131 -16.15 -20.67 1.57
C ILE A 131 -15.04 -21.54 2.15
N THR A 132 -13.87 -20.95 2.39
CA THR A 132 -12.77 -21.65 3.04
C THR A 132 -13.14 -22.03 4.48
N ASP A 133 -12.53 -23.11 5.00
CA ASP A 133 -12.69 -23.46 6.42
C ASP A 133 -12.22 -22.33 7.35
N PHE A 134 -11.20 -21.58 6.93
CA PHE A 134 -10.72 -20.41 7.66
C PHE A 134 -11.81 -19.33 7.80
N LYS A 135 -12.41 -18.92 6.69
CA LYS A 135 -13.51 -17.94 6.69
C LYS A 135 -14.73 -18.49 7.42
N TRP A 136 -15.09 -19.75 7.19
CA TRP A 136 -16.22 -20.39 7.85
C TRP A 136 -16.09 -20.39 9.37
N ASN A 137 -14.93 -20.78 9.89
CA ASN A 137 -14.67 -20.79 11.34
C ASN A 137 -14.76 -19.38 11.92
N ASN A 138 -14.21 -18.37 11.23
CA ASN A 138 -14.32 -16.97 11.66
C ASN A 138 -15.78 -16.50 11.70
N LEU A 139 -16.56 -16.81 10.66
CA LEU A 139 -17.98 -16.44 10.61
C LEU A 139 -18.82 -17.17 11.67
N LYS A 140 -18.50 -18.44 11.97
CA LYS A 140 -19.18 -19.20 13.03
C LYS A 140 -19.00 -18.56 14.40
N VAL A 141 -17.79 -18.08 14.71
CA VAL A 141 -17.53 -17.36 15.97
C VAL A 141 -18.37 -16.08 16.04
N LYS A 142 -18.50 -15.36 14.91
CA LYS A 142 -19.31 -14.14 14.80
C LYS A 142 -20.82 -14.35 14.62
N ARG A 143 -21.32 -15.60 14.55
CA ARG A 143 -22.74 -15.88 14.24
C ARG A 143 -23.72 -15.11 15.11
N ASN A 144 -23.52 -15.15 16.42
CA ASN A 144 -24.43 -14.50 17.37
C ASN A 144 -24.37 -12.98 17.25
N GLU A 145 -23.20 -12.42 16.97
CA GLU A 145 -23.04 -10.98 16.71
C GLU A 145 -23.79 -10.58 15.43
N LEU A 146 -23.49 -11.25 14.32
CA LEU A 146 -24.10 -10.96 13.01
C LEU A 146 -25.62 -11.06 13.03
N LEU A 147 -26.19 -12.07 13.70
CA LEU A 147 -27.65 -12.25 13.80
C LEU A 147 -28.33 -11.24 14.75
N ASN A 148 -27.57 -10.55 15.60
CA ASN A 148 -28.10 -9.58 16.56
C ASN A 148 -27.91 -8.12 16.14
N LEU A 149 -27.31 -7.87 14.98
CA LEU A 149 -27.15 -6.52 14.43
C LEU A 149 -28.52 -5.82 14.26
N ASP A 150 -28.55 -4.52 14.51
CA ASP A 150 -29.77 -3.70 14.47
C ASP A 150 -30.54 -3.82 13.16
N TRP A 151 -29.83 -3.78 12.03
CA TRP A 151 -30.44 -3.88 10.71
C TRP A 151 -31.03 -5.27 10.45
N VAL A 152 -30.47 -6.34 11.03
CA VAL A 152 -31.00 -7.70 10.92
C VAL A 152 -32.36 -7.79 11.60
N ARG A 153 -32.45 -7.31 12.85
CA ARG A 153 -33.70 -7.29 13.63
C ARG A 153 -34.75 -6.36 13.04
N LYS A 154 -34.38 -5.14 12.65
CA LYS A 154 -35.29 -4.15 12.03
C LYS A 154 -35.93 -4.68 10.74
N ASN A 155 -35.23 -5.55 10.00
CA ASN A 155 -35.76 -6.16 8.78
C ASN A 155 -36.41 -7.54 9.02
N GLY A 156 -36.48 -8.02 10.26
CA GLY A 156 -37.01 -9.32 10.65
C GLY A 156 -36.27 -10.49 10.02
N ILE A 157 -34.97 -10.34 9.77
CA ILE A 157 -34.13 -11.37 9.15
C ILE A 157 -33.82 -12.46 10.16
N ASP A 158 -33.53 -12.11 11.39
CA ASP A 158 -33.34 -13.01 12.54
C ASP A 158 -34.52 -14.00 12.69
N SER A 159 -35.75 -13.50 12.62
CA SER A 159 -36.96 -14.32 12.72
C SER A 159 -37.12 -15.28 11.53
N LEU A 160 -36.71 -14.86 10.33
CA LEU A 160 -36.72 -15.72 9.15
C LEU A 160 -35.64 -16.80 9.22
N VAL A 161 -34.44 -16.46 9.71
CA VAL A 161 -33.36 -17.43 9.94
C VAL A 161 -33.78 -18.46 11.00
N ASN A 162 -34.33 -18.01 12.13
CA ASN A 162 -34.79 -18.89 13.20
C ASN A 162 -35.91 -19.85 12.78
N SER A 163 -36.68 -19.50 11.74
CA SER A 163 -37.74 -20.36 11.17
C SER A 163 -37.27 -21.15 9.95
N GLY A 164 -35.98 -21.10 9.59
CA GLY A 164 -35.44 -21.78 8.42
C GLY A 164 -36.04 -21.27 7.09
N ASN A 165 -36.52 -20.03 7.04
CA ASN A 165 -37.18 -19.46 5.87
C ASN A 165 -36.14 -18.80 4.93
N PRO A 166 -35.93 -19.32 3.70
CA PRO A 166 -34.90 -18.83 2.80
C PRO A 166 -35.18 -17.42 2.25
N LEU A 167 -36.38 -16.86 2.49
CA LEU A 167 -36.66 -15.44 2.25
C LEU A 167 -35.67 -14.51 3.01
N ALA A 168 -35.06 -15.01 4.10
CA ALA A 168 -33.97 -14.33 4.79
C ALA A 168 -32.86 -13.90 3.81
N LEU A 169 -32.44 -14.79 2.91
CA LEU A 169 -31.34 -14.54 1.97
C LEU A 169 -31.66 -13.38 1.00
N LEU A 170 -32.88 -13.36 0.45
CA LEU A 170 -33.35 -12.27 -0.39
C LEU A 170 -33.44 -10.95 0.38
N LYS A 171 -33.89 -10.98 1.65
CA LYS A 171 -33.93 -9.78 2.49
C LYS A 171 -32.54 -9.25 2.81
N ILE A 172 -31.56 -10.11 3.06
CA ILE A 172 -30.18 -9.68 3.32
C ILE A 172 -29.58 -9.02 2.07
N ALA A 173 -29.74 -9.64 0.89
CA ALA A 173 -29.33 -9.01 -0.37
C ALA A 173 -30.06 -7.68 -0.65
N SER A 174 -31.35 -7.59 -0.28
CA SER A 174 -32.11 -6.34 -0.36
C SER A 174 -31.52 -5.25 0.53
N VAL A 175 -31.04 -5.58 1.74
CA VAL A 175 -30.33 -4.61 2.60
C VAL A 175 -29.06 -4.11 1.92
N LEU A 176 -28.26 -4.99 1.32
CA LEU A 176 -27.06 -4.59 0.58
C LEU A 176 -27.38 -3.55 -0.50
N LEU A 177 -28.41 -3.80 -1.32
CA LEU A 177 -28.81 -2.87 -2.38
C LEU A 177 -29.40 -1.56 -1.84
N LYS A 178 -30.08 -1.59 -0.70
CA LYS A 178 -30.58 -0.37 -0.04
C LYS A 178 -29.43 0.48 0.52
N ASN A 179 -28.35 -0.16 0.95
CA ASN A 179 -27.10 0.45 1.38
C ASN A 179 -26.15 0.77 0.21
N ARG A 180 -26.65 0.79 -1.03
CA ARG A 180 -25.85 1.22 -2.19
C ARG A 180 -25.35 2.66 -2.01
N TYR A 181 -24.27 2.98 -2.70
CA TYR A 181 -23.77 4.33 -2.75
C TYR A 181 -24.85 5.28 -3.28
N ARG A 182 -25.07 6.36 -2.55
CA ARG A 182 -25.78 7.55 -2.99
C ARG A 182 -24.92 8.75 -2.62
N PHE A 183 -25.15 9.89 -3.27
CA PHE A 183 -24.38 11.09 -2.98
C PHE A 183 -24.33 11.40 -1.47
N ASP A 184 -23.12 11.47 -0.92
CA ASP A 184 -22.82 11.70 0.50
C ASP A 184 -23.31 10.62 1.49
N GLU A 185 -23.69 9.43 1.00
CA GLU A 185 -24.07 8.28 1.84
C GLU A 185 -23.08 7.12 1.68
N TYR A 186 -22.50 6.70 2.80
CA TYR A 186 -21.53 5.61 2.86
C TYR A 186 -21.97 4.57 3.90
N TYR A 187 -21.91 3.30 3.51
CA TYR A 187 -22.26 2.18 4.37
C TYR A 187 -21.15 1.14 4.32
N ASP A 188 -20.76 0.65 5.49
CA ASP A 188 -19.97 -0.58 5.58
C ASP A 188 -20.91 -1.77 5.32
N ASN A 189 -20.58 -2.55 4.30
CA ASN A 189 -21.39 -3.66 3.82
C ASN A 189 -20.79 -5.02 4.15
N GLU A 190 -19.66 -5.07 4.86
CA GLU A 190 -18.95 -6.32 5.17
C GLU A 190 -19.86 -7.30 5.92
N ASP A 191 -20.59 -6.84 6.93
CA ASP A 191 -21.49 -7.67 7.74
C ASP A 191 -22.66 -8.27 6.93
N VAL A 192 -23.12 -7.56 5.90
CA VAL A 192 -24.22 -8.04 5.05
C VAL A 192 -23.76 -9.23 4.21
N ILE A 193 -22.56 -9.14 3.63
CA ILE A 193 -21.96 -10.24 2.86
C ILE A 193 -21.53 -11.38 3.78
N ASN A 194 -20.91 -11.07 4.94
CA ASN A 194 -20.55 -12.05 5.95
C ASN A 194 -21.77 -12.87 6.41
N LEU A 195 -22.93 -12.23 6.59
CA LEU A 195 -24.16 -12.95 6.96
C LEU A 195 -24.68 -13.86 5.84
N ILE A 196 -24.62 -13.43 4.57
CA ILE A 196 -24.97 -14.31 3.42
C ILE A 196 -24.03 -15.52 3.38
N GLN A 197 -22.73 -15.31 3.53
CA GLN A 197 -21.73 -16.39 3.53
C GLN A 197 -21.92 -17.34 4.71
N LEU A 198 -22.21 -16.81 5.90
CA LEU A 198 -22.53 -17.61 7.09
C LEU A 198 -23.78 -18.48 6.87
N LEU A 199 -24.79 -17.92 6.23
CA LEU A 199 -26.07 -18.59 6.05
C LEU A 199 -26.12 -19.48 4.80
N THR A 200 -25.14 -19.44 3.92
CA THR A 200 -25.12 -20.30 2.71
C THR A 200 -23.92 -21.24 2.65
N LYS A 201 -22.93 -21.04 3.54
CA LYS A 201 -21.62 -21.69 3.49
C LYS A 201 -20.97 -21.59 2.10
N SER A 202 -21.21 -20.48 1.40
CA SER A 202 -20.76 -20.25 0.02
C SER A 202 -20.47 -18.77 -0.22
N GLN A 203 -19.62 -18.49 -1.20
CA GLN A 203 -19.40 -17.16 -1.74
C GLN A 203 -20.04 -17.08 -3.13
N ILE A 204 -20.91 -16.10 -3.32
CA ILE A 204 -21.65 -15.90 -4.56
C ILE A 204 -21.03 -14.68 -5.26
N ALA A 205 -20.49 -14.91 -6.45
CA ALA A 205 -19.98 -13.86 -7.32
C ALA A 205 -21.00 -13.50 -8.39
N VAL A 206 -21.13 -12.21 -8.66
CA VAL A 206 -22.01 -11.66 -9.70
C VAL A 206 -21.30 -10.53 -10.46
N PRO A 207 -21.72 -10.20 -11.70
CA PRO A 207 -21.08 -9.15 -12.48
C PRO A 207 -21.14 -7.78 -11.79
N ASN A 208 -20.03 -7.06 -11.80
CA ASN A 208 -19.93 -5.66 -11.41
C ASN A 208 -20.25 -4.71 -12.59
N GLU A 209 -20.02 -3.42 -12.44
CA GLU A 209 -20.26 -2.40 -13.49
C GLU A 209 -19.42 -2.61 -14.74
N SER A 210 -18.28 -3.28 -14.61
CA SER A 210 -17.39 -3.63 -15.73
C SER A 210 -17.78 -4.96 -16.40
N GLY A 211 -18.80 -5.66 -15.87
CA GLY A 211 -19.21 -6.99 -16.32
C GLY A 211 -18.33 -8.13 -15.81
N GLU A 212 -17.35 -7.86 -14.95
CA GLU A 212 -16.48 -8.87 -14.33
C GLU A 212 -17.17 -9.49 -13.10
N LEU A 213 -17.03 -10.80 -12.88
CA LEU A 213 -17.54 -11.44 -11.66
C LEU A 213 -16.77 -10.94 -10.43
N SER A 214 -17.47 -10.27 -9.51
CA SER A 214 -16.90 -9.80 -8.24
C SER A 214 -17.25 -10.77 -7.11
N TYR A 215 -16.23 -11.18 -6.35
CA TYR A 215 -16.36 -12.00 -5.14
C TYR A 215 -16.36 -11.13 -3.87
N HIS A 216 -16.01 -9.85 -4.00
CA HIS A 216 -15.86 -8.90 -2.90
C HIS A 216 -16.92 -7.81 -3.02
N LEU A 217 -18.19 -8.24 -3.03
CA LEU A 217 -19.37 -7.38 -3.28
C LEU A 217 -19.52 -6.25 -2.25
N ASP A 218 -18.95 -6.41 -1.06
CA ASP A 218 -18.86 -5.40 -0.01
C ASP A 218 -17.92 -4.24 -0.38
N LYS A 219 -16.95 -4.48 -1.28
CA LYS A 219 -15.95 -3.51 -1.75
C LYS A 219 -16.33 -2.85 -3.07
N ASP A 220 -17.31 -3.38 -3.79
CA ASP A 220 -17.77 -2.77 -5.04
C ASP A 220 -18.42 -1.42 -4.75
N PHE A 221 -17.87 -0.35 -5.33
CA PHE A 221 -18.41 1.00 -5.17
C PHE A 221 -19.78 1.13 -5.85
N TYR A 222 -19.86 0.73 -7.11
CA TYR A 222 -21.08 0.82 -7.93
C TYR A 222 -22.15 -0.21 -7.50
N GLU A 223 -23.39 0.08 -7.87
CA GLU A 223 -24.58 -0.66 -7.45
C GLU A 223 -24.86 -1.91 -8.29
N GLN A 224 -24.22 -2.07 -9.45
CA GLN A 224 -24.54 -3.13 -10.41
C GLN A 224 -24.44 -4.53 -9.80
N SER A 225 -23.38 -4.80 -9.03
CA SER A 225 -23.21 -6.09 -8.38
C SER A 225 -24.25 -6.31 -7.26
N LYS A 226 -24.65 -5.26 -6.55
CA LYS A 226 -25.72 -5.29 -5.54
C LYS A 226 -27.09 -5.60 -6.17
N ILE A 227 -27.38 -4.98 -7.32
CA ILE A 227 -28.58 -5.25 -8.15
C ILE A 227 -28.59 -6.71 -8.61
N ASN A 228 -27.44 -7.19 -9.08
CA ASN A 228 -27.27 -8.55 -9.56
C ASN A 228 -27.41 -9.57 -8.43
N LEU A 229 -26.91 -9.30 -7.22
CA LEU A 229 -27.09 -10.18 -6.07
C LEU A 229 -28.57 -10.30 -5.66
N VAL A 230 -29.32 -9.19 -5.66
CA VAL A 230 -30.77 -9.22 -5.42
C VAL A 230 -31.48 -10.00 -6.52
N THR A 231 -31.10 -9.81 -7.77
CA THR A 231 -31.62 -10.56 -8.92
C THR A 231 -31.37 -12.06 -8.78
N PHE A 232 -30.16 -12.45 -8.40
CA PHE A 232 -29.80 -13.84 -8.12
C PHE A 232 -30.72 -14.44 -7.06
N PHE A 233 -30.85 -13.79 -5.89
CA PHE A 233 -31.69 -14.34 -4.83
C PHE A 233 -33.17 -14.30 -5.19
N ALA A 234 -33.68 -13.28 -5.88
CA ALA A 234 -35.08 -13.20 -6.29
C ALA A 234 -35.49 -14.42 -7.14
N ASN A 235 -34.58 -14.92 -7.98
CA ASN A 235 -34.78 -16.09 -8.82
C ASN A 235 -34.50 -17.43 -8.10
N ASN A 236 -33.63 -17.45 -7.08
CA ASN A 236 -33.10 -18.70 -6.54
C ASN A 236 -33.42 -18.99 -5.07
N TYR A 237 -33.83 -18.01 -4.26
CA TYR A 237 -33.96 -18.18 -2.81
C TYR A 237 -34.90 -19.34 -2.43
N LYS A 238 -36.00 -19.56 -3.18
CA LYS A 238 -36.97 -20.63 -2.92
C LYS A 238 -36.39 -22.04 -3.08
N GLN A 239 -35.23 -22.17 -3.70
CA GLN A 239 -34.54 -23.44 -3.90
C GLN A 239 -33.66 -23.83 -2.70
N TYR A 240 -33.37 -22.88 -1.81
CA TYR A 240 -32.59 -23.13 -0.60
C TYR A 240 -33.45 -23.80 0.48
N ARG A 241 -32.84 -24.70 1.25
CA ARG A 241 -33.46 -25.39 2.39
C ARG A 241 -32.58 -25.25 3.62
N TRP A 242 -33.19 -25.11 4.78
CA TRP A 242 -32.45 -25.06 6.03
C TRP A 242 -31.85 -26.44 6.37
N ASP A 243 -30.57 -26.47 6.70
CA ASP A 243 -29.82 -27.63 7.18
C ASP A 243 -29.41 -27.39 8.64
N GLU A 244 -30.08 -28.10 9.55
CA GLU A 244 -29.85 -28.01 11.00
C GLU A 244 -28.43 -28.47 11.40
N SER A 245 -27.81 -29.38 10.63
CA SER A 245 -26.51 -29.95 10.99
C SER A 245 -25.38 -28.90 10.91
N ILE A 246 -25.50 -27.98 9.97
CA ILE A 246 -24.54 -26.88 9.75
C ILE A 246 -25.12 -25.51 10.12
N ASN A 247 -26.40 -25.47 10.51
CA ASN A 247 -27.18 -24.27 10.79
C ASN A 247 -27.11 -23.23 9.65
N ALA A 248 -27.26 -23.70 8.41
CA ALA A 248 -27.17 -22.87 7.21
C ALA A 248 -28.15 -23.37 6.14
N PHE A 249 -28.39 -22.54 5.13
CA PHE A 249 -29.17 -22.90 3.97
C PHE A 249 -28.30 -23.65 2.95
N SER A 250 -28.77 -24.81 2.51
CA SER A 250 -28.18 -25.60 1.43
C SER A 250 -29.02 -25.53 0.16
N ASN A 251 -28.38 -25.71 -0.99
CA ASN A 251 -29.05 -25.77 -2.29
C ASN A 251 -28.38 -26.85 -3.14
N ASP A 252 -29.14 -27.89 -3.47
CA ASP A 252 -28.71 -29.06 -4.25
C ASP A 252 -28.86 -28.88 -5.77
N LYS A 253 -29.49 -27.78 -6.20
CA LYS A 253 -29.76 -27.48 -7.62
C LYS A 253 -28.74 -26.53 -8.25
N LEU A 254 -28.03 -25.76 -7.43
CA LEU A 254 -27.02 -24.83 -7.91
C LEU A 254 -25.65 -25.49 -7.89
N ASN A 255 -24.87 -25.26 -8.94
CA ASN A 255 -23.52 -25.80 -9.04
C ASN A 255 -22.58 -25.04 -8.11
N LEU A 256 -22.13 -25.72 -7.06
CA LEU A 256 -21.13 -25.24 -6.11
C LEU A 256 -19.74 -25.69 -6.58
N LYS A 257 -18.85 -24.74 -6.87
CA LYS A 257 -17.47 -25.04 -7.26
C LYS A 257 -16.58 -25.15 -6.02
N GLU A 258 -15.67 -26.11 -6.06
CA GLU A 258 -14.62 -26.25 -5.06
C GLU A 258 -13.63 -25.08 -5.15
N ILE A 259 -13.07 -24.73 -4.00
CA ILE A 259 -12.01 -23.73 -3.86
C ILE A 259 -10.64 -24.34 -4.09
N ASP A 260 -9.78 -23.63 -4.81
CA ASP A 260 -8.38 -24.04 -4.95
C ASP A 260 -7.54 -23.66 -3.72
N LYS A 261 -6.38 -24.30 -3.60
CA LYS A 261 -5.44 -24.07 -2.49
C LYS A 261 -4.93 -22.62 -2.46
N GLU A 262 -4.76 -21.99 -3.62
CA GLU A 262 -4.31 -20.62 -3.74
C GLU A 262 -5.31 -19.67 -3.07
N LYS A 263 -6.61 -19.81 -3.36
CA LYS A 263 -7.68 -19.00 -2.77
C LYS A 263 -7.72 -19.14 -1.25
N ILE A 264 -7.54 -20.35 -0.72
CA ILE A 264 -7.45 -20.59 0.73
C ILE A 264 -6.32 -19.77 1.34
N LEU A 265 -5.12 -19.81 0.74
CA LEU A 265 -3.96 -19.09 1.25
C LEU A 265 -4.10 -17.57 1.10
N PHE A 266 -4.76 -17.09 0.04
CA PHE A 266 -5.05 -15.66 -0.15
C PHE A 266 -5.96 -15.10 0.94
N GLU A 267 -6.98 -15.84 1.36
CA GLU A 267 -7.82 -15.44 2.51
C GLU A 267 -7.03 -15.44 3.83
N MET A 268 -6.06 -16.35 3.99
CA MET A 268 -5.21 -16.38 5.18
C MET A 268 -4.22 -15.20 5.27
N LEU A 269 -4.01 -14.44 4.19
CA LEU A 269 -3.17 -13.23 4.22
C LEU A 269 -3.74 -12.13 5.11
N SER A 270 -5.06 -12.09 5.31
CA SER A 270 -5.73 -11.14 6.20
C SER A 270 -5.87 -11.66 7.64
N SER A 271 -5.25 -12.80 7.98
CA SER A 271 -5.29 -13.35 9.34
C SER A 271 -4.67 -12.38 10.33
N GLU A 272 -5.31 -12.18 11.49
CA GLU A 272 -4.71 -11.42 12.61
C GLU A 272 -3.49 -12.11 13.22
N ASN A 273 -3.29 -13.40 12.92
CA ASN A 273 -2.10 -14.15 13.34
C ASN A 273 -0.98 -13.98 12.31
N ASP A 274 0.04 -13.21 12.67
CA ASP A 274 1.21 -12.92 11.82
C ASP A 274 1.88 -14.19 11.27
N THR A 275 1.92 -15.28 12.05
CA THR A 275 2.53 -16.55 11.61
C THR A 275 1.70 -17.21 10.50
N ILE A 276 0.37 -17.20 10.62
CA ILE A 276 -0.53 -17.76 9.60
C ILE A 276 -0.41 -16.94 8.31
N ALA A 277 -0.47 -15.61 8.41
CA ALA A 277 -0.36 -14.74 7.25
C ALA A 277 1.00 -14.88 6.55
N GLN A 278 2.10 -14.85 7.31
CA GLN A 278 3.46 -14.97 6.79
C GLN A 278 3.69 -16.33 6.11
N ASN A 279 3.27 -17.45 6.73
CA ASN A 279 3.42 -18.77 6.15
C ASN A 279 2.57 -18.95 4.89
N SER A 280 1.37 -18.36 4.88
CA SER A 280 0.50 -18.40 3.69
C SER A 280 1.12 -17.62 2.53
N TYR A 281 1.69 -16.45 2.82
CA TYR A 281 2.42 -15.65 1.85
C TYR A 281 3.61 -16.40 1.25
N ILE A 282 4.46 -16.99 2.09
CA ILE A 282 5.61 -17.82 1.66
C ILE A 282 5.14 -19.05 0.86
N SER A 283 4.00 -19.64 1.21
CA SER A 283 3.45 -20.78 0.46
C SER A 283 2.99 -20.35 -0.93
N LEU A 284 2.29 -19.22 -1.03
CA LEU A 284 1.82 -18.66 -2.30
C LEU A 284 2.97 -18.34 -3.27
N THR A 285 4.13 -17.88 -2.77
CA THR A 285 5.29 -17.67 -3.65
C THR A 285 5.75 -18.95 -4.32
N LYS A 286 5.37 -20.15 -3.87
CA LYS A 286 5.84 -21.42 -4.42
C LYS A 286 4.80 -22.12 -5.29
N LEU A 287 3.64 -21.51 -5.54
CA LEU A 287 2.54 -22.10 -6.32
C LEU A 287 2.59 -21.67 -7.80
N GLU A 288 1.55 -22.02 -8.56
CA GLU A 288 1.47 -21.75 -10.00
C GLU A 288 1.39 -20.24 -10.28
N PRO A 289 2.36 -19.65 -11.03
CA PRO A 289 2.45 -18.21 -11.22
C PRO A 289 1.18 -17.58 -11.78
N GLN A 290 0.57 -18.19 -12.80
CA GLN A 290 -0.59 -17.64 -13.48
C GLN A 290 -1.75 -17.42 -12.50
N ARG A 291 -2.07 -18.44 -11.69
CA ARG A 291 -3.18 -18.38 -10.74
C ARG A 291 -2.92 -17.39 -9.61
N VAL A 292 -1.70 -17.37 -9.06
CA VAL A 292 -1.32 -16.43 -8.00
C VAL A 292 -1.33 -14.98 -8.50
N ILE A 293 -0.93 -14.73 -9.75
CA ILE A 293 -0.97 -13.42 -10.39
C ILE A 293 -2.41 -12.93 -10.56
N GLU A 294 -3.30 -13.78 -11.05
CA GLU A 294 -4.73 -13.49 -11.20
C GLU A 294 -5.38 -13.11 -9.86
N LEU A 295 -5.16 -13.93 -8.82
CA LEU A 295 -5.68 -13.65 -7.47
C LEU A 295 -5.06 -12.39 -6.86
N SER A 296 -3.76 -12.15 -7.07
CA SER A 296 -3.11 -10.91 -6.63
C SER A 296 -3.74 -9.68 -7.25
N ASP A 297 -4.12 -9.72 -8.53
CA ASP A 297 -4.80 -8.61 -9.18
C ASP A 297 -6.25 -8.47 -8.70
N GLN A 298 -6.96 -9.58 -8.47
CA GLN A 298 -8.31 -9.59 -7.92
C GLN A 298 -8.35 -8.94 -6.52
N TYR A 299 -7.53 -9.42 -5.58
CA TYR A 299 -7.52 -8.93 -4.20
C TYR A 299 -7.03 -7.48 -4.10
N ARG A 300 -6.04 -7.10 -4.92
CA ARG A 300 -5.57 -5.71 -5.00
C ARG A 300 -6.63 -4.76 -5.54
N LYS A 301 -7.36 -5.14 -6.60
CA LYS A 301 -8.45 -4.32 -7.17
C LYS A 301 -9.57 -4.13 -6.16
N ALA A 302 -9.86 -5.15 -5.35
CA ALA A 302 -10.88 -5.12 -4.31
C ALA A 302 -10.42 -4.45 -3.00
N ASP A 303 -9.19 -3.91 -2.95
CA ASP A 303 -8.61 -3.26 -1.77
C ASP A 303 -8.74 -4.10 -0.48
N ILE A 304 -8.44 -5.40 -0.60
CA ILE A 304 -8.51 -6.32 0.53
C ILE A 304 -7.35 -6.07 1.46
N SER A 305 -7.66 -5.79 2.73
CA SER A 305 -6.68 -5.61 3.79
C SER A 305 -5.85 -6.88 4.01
N GLU A 306 -4.56 -6.66 4.28
CA GLU A 306 -3.55 -7.69 4.47
C GLU A 306 -2.95 -7.54 5.88
N ASN A 307 -2.42 -8.63 6.46
CA ASN A 307 -1.71 -8.54 7.72
C ASN A 307 -0.47 -7.63 7.59
N TYR A 308 -0.25 -6.78 8.61
CA TYR A 308 0.83 -5.80 8.62
C TYR A 308 2.26 -6.42 8.64
N VAL A 309 2.43 -7.72 8.89
CA VAL A 309 3.72 -8.42 8.83
C VAL A 309 4.21 -8.58 7.39
N LEU A 310 3.28 -8.66 6.42
CA LEU A 310 3.56 -8.88 5.01
C LEU A 310 4.23 -7.67 4.35
N PRO A 311 4.93 -7.80 3.21
CA PRO A 311 5.55 -6.66 2.52
C PRO A 311 4.55 -5.52 2.24
N GLN A 312 5.00 -4.26 2.22
CA GLN A 312 4.10 -3.10 2.10
C GLN A 312 3.21 -3.10 0.84
N PHE A 313 3.67 -3.72 -0.25
CA PHE A 313 2.88 -3.94 -1.46
C PHE A 313 2.74 -5.45 -1.71
N SER A 314 2.14 -6.18 -0.78
CA SER A 314 2.28 -7.64 -0.69
C SER A 314 1.83 -8.34 -1.99
N PHE A 315 0.71 -7.93 -2.59
CA PHE A 315 0.26 -8.48 -3.88
C PHE A 315 1.22 -8.17 -5.04
N ARG A 316 1.85 -6.98 -5.09
CA ARG A 316 2.85 -6.68 -6.13
C ARG A 316 4.10 -7.54 -5.94
N PHE A 317 4.57 -7.66 -4.71
CA PHE A 317 5.71 -8.51 -4.37
C PHE A 317 5.41 -9.97 -4.72
N LEU A 318 4.22 -10.46 -4.37
CA LEU A 318 3.83 -11.84 -4.58
C LEU A 318 3.86 -12.22 -6.07
N LYS A 319 3.37 -11.33 -6.96
CA LYS A 319 3.44 -11.50 -8.42
C LYS A 319 4.87 -11.71 -8.91
N GLN A 320 5.85 -11.02 -8.34
CA GLN A 320 7.25 -11.12 -8.77
C GLN A 320 7.95 -12.30 -8.11
N LEU A 321 7.68 -12.56 -6.83
CA LEU A 321 8.27 -13.66 -6.09
C LEU A 321 7.82 -15.01 -6.65
N VAL A 322 6.55 -15.19 -7.01
CA VAL A 322 6.07 -16.44 -7.62
C VAL A 322 6.72 -16.73 -8.99
N GLN A 323 7.04 -15.68 -9.75
CA GLN A 323 7.78 -15.83 -11.00
C GLN A 323 9.25 -16.17 -10.75
N LEU A 324 9.87 -15.54 -9.74
CA LEU A 324 11.25 -15.81 -9.34
C LEU A 324 11.43 -17.26 -8.87
N THR A 325 10.58 -17.74 -7.98
CA THR A 325 10.66 -19.10 -7.44
C THR A 325 10.35 -20.15 -8.52
N ASN A 326 9.38 -19.89 -9.42
CA ASN A 326 9.09 -20.79 -10.54
C ASN A 326 10.30 -20.90 -11.47
N TYR A 327 10.85 -19.77 -11.90
CA TYR A 327 12.08 -19.76 -12.70
C TYR A 327 13.23 -20.46 -11.98
N SER A 328 13.37 -20.25 -10.66
CA SER A 328 14.44 -20.86 -9.88
C SER A 328 14.31 -22.38 -9.82
N LYS A 329 13.08 -22.92 -9.70
CA LYS A 329 12.81 -24.36 -9.79
C LYS A 329 13.15 -24.91 -11.18
N ASP A 330 12.68 -24.25 -12.24
CA ASP A 330 12.89 -24.68 -13.63
C ASP A 330 14.38 -24.70 -14.02
N ASN A 331 15.18 -23.84 -13.39
CA ASN A 331 16.61 -23.68 -13.69
C ASN A 331 17.54 -24.23 -12.61
N ASN A 332 17.02 -24.97 -11.62
CA ASN A 332 17.79 -25.52 -10.50
C ASN A 332 18.68 -24.45 -9.84
N ILE A 333 18.05 -23.37 -9.38
CA ILE A 333 18.66 -22.27 -8.61
C ILE A 333 18.09 -22.33 -7.20
N ASP A 334 18.97 -22.31 -6.20
CA ASP A 334 18.53 -22.31 -4.82
C ASP A 334 18.02 -20.92 -4.42
N PHE A 335 16.72 -20.85 -4.12
CA PHE A 335 16.07 -19.66 -3.57
C PHE A 335 15.64 -19.86 -2.11
N GLU A 336 15.74 -21.09 -1.57
CA GLU A 336 15.33 -21.36 -0.18
C GLU A 336 16.50 -21.15 0.78
N GLY A 337 17.71 -21.49 0.37
CA GLY A 337 18.90 -21.41 1.20
C GLY A 337 18.92 -22.45 2.32
N ASN A 338 20.09 -22.63 2.92
CA ASN A 338 20.29 -23.50 4.08
C ASN A 338 19.93 -22.81 5.41
N ASP A 339 19.91 -23.59 6.49
CA ASP A 339 19.57 -23.10 7.82
C ASP A 339 20.58 -22.07 8.35
N THR A 340 21.85 -22.17 7.96
CA THR A 340 22.87 -21.18 8.32
C THR A 340 22.51 -19.80 7.77
N LEU A 341 22.20 -19.71 6.47
CA LEU A 341 21.79 -18.45 5.83
C LEU A 341 20.52 -17.90 6.46
N LYS A 342 19.51 -18.75 6.71
CA LYS A 342 18.26 -18.33 7.37
C LYS A 342 18.52 -17.77 8.77
N ASN A 343 19.36 -18.42 9.58
CA ASN A 343 19.73 -17.94 10.91
C ASN A 343 20.47 -16.61 10.86
N GLN A 344 21.36 -16.41 9.87
CA GLN A 344 22.06 -15.14 9.67
C GLN A 344 21.09 -14.02 9.27
N ILE A 345 20.10 -14.30 8.42
CA ILE A 345 19.03 -13.36 8.05
C ILE A 345 18.17 -13.01 9.27
N GLU A 346 17.79 -14.00 10.08
CA GLU A 346 17.07 -13.78 11.34
C GLU A 346 17.87 -12.89 12.29
N LEU A 347 19.18 -13.10 12.40
CA LEU A 347 20.05 -12.26 13.20
C LEU A 347 20.14 -10.82 12.64
N LEU A 348 20.20 -10.64 11.33
CA LEU A 348 20.19 -9.30 10.71
C LEU A 348 18.89 -8.53 10.93
N LYS A 349 17.77 -9.22 11.17
CA LYS A 349 16.47 -8.61 11.50
C LYS A 349 16.45 -8.01 12.92
N THR A 350 17.33 -8.46 13.81
CA THR A 350 17.37 -7.98 15.21
C THR A 350 18.18 -6.69 15.35
N GLN A 351 18.23 -6.14 16.56
CA GLN A 351 19.12 -5.05 16.91
C GLN A 351 20.51 -5.62 17.20
N LEU A 352 21.50 -5.19 16.40
CA LEU A 352 22.90 -5.57 16.54
C LEU A 352 23.71 -4.28 16.74
N THR A 353 24.81 -4.36 17.49
CA THR A 353 25.77 -3.26 17.47
C THR A 353 26.34 -3.08 16.06
N PHE A 354 26.89 -1.90 15.78
CA PHE A 354 27.52 -1.62 14.50
C PHE A 354 28.57 -2.69 14.11
N SER A 355 29.45 -3.05 15.06
CA SER A 355 30.52 -4.02 14.82
C SER A 355 29.98 -5.42 14.53
N GLU A 356 29.04 -5.92 15.35
CA GLU A 356 28.43 -7.25 15.15
C GLU A 356 27.68 -7.33 13.81
N ARG A 357 26.92 -6.29 13.46
CA ARG A 357 26.24 -6.23 12.16
C ARG A 357 27.23 -6.26 11.02
N ARG A 358 28.29 -5.46 11.11
CA ARG A 358 29.31 -5.36 10.07
C ARG A 358 30.04 -6.68 9.85
N GLU A 359 30.45 -7.32 10.93
CA GLU A 359 31.07 -8.65 10.90
C GLU A 359 30.16 -9.68 10.24
N LEU A 360 28.87 -9.70 10.60
CA LEU A 360 27.89 -10.61 10.01
C LEU A 360 27.66 -10.35 8.51
N GLU A 361 27.56 -9.08 8.11
CA GLU A 361 27.44 -8.72 6.70
C GLU A 361 28.72 -9.10 5.91
N ASP A 362 29.91 -8.91 6.48
CA ASP A 362 31.18 -9.30 5.86
C ASP A 362 31.31 -10.82 5.75
N GLN A 363 30.82 -11.57 6.74
CA GLN A 363 30.69 -13.03 6.65
C GLN A 363 29.77 -13.44 5.50
N LEU A 364 28.61 -12.81 5.35
CA LEU A 364 27.68 -13.07 4.24
C LEU A 364 28.31 -12.73 2.87
N ILE A 365 28.93 -11.56 2.72
CA ILE A 365 29.61 -11.16 1.47
C ILE A 365 30.68 -12.18 1.05
N ASN A 366 31.35 -12.80 2.02
CA ASN A 366 32.44 -13.73 1.75
C ASN A 366 32.00 -15.19 1.59
N SER A 367 30.84 -15.57 2.14
CA SER A 367 30.36 -16.96 2.14
C SER A 367 29.26 -17.24 1.12
N LEU A 368 28.50 -16.22 0.70
CA LEU A 368 27.53 -16.35 -0.38
C LEU A 368 28.26 -16.66 -1.71
N THR A 369 27.55 -17.32 -2.61
CA THR A 369 27.98 -17.68 -3.97
C THR A 369 26.89 -17.28 -4.96
N LEU A 370 27.20 -17.27 -6.26
CA LEU A 370 26.20 -16.97 -7.29
C LEU A 370 25.06 -18.00 -7.34
N ASP A 371 25.27 -19.19 -6.78
CA ASP A 371 24.24 -20.23 -6.66
C ASP A 371 23.24 -19.99 -5.53
N ASN A 372 23.64 -19.31 -4.44
CA ASN A 372 22.81 -19.13 -3.24
C ASN A 372 22.40 -17.66 -2.97
N ILE A 373 22.95 -16.69 -3.71
CA ILE A 373 22.61 -15.27 -3.54
C ILE A 373 21.11 -14.99 -3.74
N THR A 374 20.47 -15.75 -4.63
CA THR A 374 19.02 -15.64 -4.89
C THR A 374 18.19 -15.95 -3.64
N ALA A 375 18.66 -16.87 -2.77
CA ALA A 375 17.99 -17.15 -1.51
C ALA A 375 18.06 -15.96 -0.54
N PHE A 376 19.21 -15.29 -0.46
CA PHE A 376 19.36 -14.09 0.37
C PHE A 376 18.45 -12.95 -0.10
N GLU A 377 18.36 -12.73 -1.42
CA GLU A 377 17.45 -11.74 -2.02
C GLU A 377 15.98 -12.09 -1.75
N TYR A 378 15.60 -13.35 -1.98
CA TYR A 378 14.24 -13.84 -1.74
C TYR A 378 13.78 -13.57 -0.30
N TRP A 379 14.55 -14.00 0.69
CA TRP A 379 14.19 -13.80 2.10
C TRP A 379 14.24 -12.32 2.52
N SER A 380 15.14 -11.53 1.95
CA SER A 380 15.17 -10.08 2.18
C SER A 380 13.91 -9.38 1.65
N LEU A 381 13.33 -9.87 0.55
CA LEU A 381 12.04 -9.37 0.03
C LEU A 381 10.85 -9.86 0.86
N ILE A 382 10.86 -11.12 1.30
CA ILE A 382 9.84 -11.69 2.19
C ILE A 382 9.76 -10.87 3.50
N TYR A 383 10.90 -10.51 4.07
CA TYR A 383 11.01 -9.74 5.31
C TYR A 383 11.28 -8.26 5.08
N GLN A 384 10.81 -7.70 3.97
CA GLN A 384 11.10 -6.32 3.55
C GLN A 384 10.84 -5.26 4.64
N LYS A 385 9.83 -5.47 5.49
CA LYS A 385 9.49 -4.56 6.60
C LYS A 385 10.53 -4.52 7.72
N SER A 386 11.47 -5.47 7.76
CA SER A 386 12.64 -5.37 8.63
C SER A 386 13.65 -4.39 8.02
N TRP A 387 13.60 -3.14 8.49
CA TRP A 387 14.52 -2.08 8.07
C TRP A 387 15.98 -2.46 8.24
N SER A 388 16.32 -3.05 9.40
CA SER A 388 17.67 -3.51 9.71
C SER A 388 18.18 -4.51 8.66
N LEU A 389 17.37 -5.51 8.32
CA LEU A 389 17.71 -6.48 7.29
C LEU A 389 17.84 -5.82 5.92
N THR A 390 16.89 -4.97 5.54
CA THR A 390 16.84 -4.34 4.21
C THR A 390 18.09 -3.48 3.93
N TYR A 391 18.61 -2.75 4.93
CA TYR A 391 19.84 -1.98 4.77
C TYR A 391 21.07 -2.88 4.67
N SER A 392 21.16 -3.89 5.54
CA SER A 392 22.22 -4.90 5.45
C SER A 392 22.21 -5.63 4.11
N ALA A 393 21.03 -6.00 3.61
CA ALA A 393 20.86 -6.64 2.31
C ALA A 393 21.36 -5.75 1.16
N GLY A 394 21.03 -4.45 1.19
CA GLY A 394 21.51 -3.52 0.16
C GLY A 394 23.04 -3.50 0.06
N ARG A 395 23.72 -3.41 1.21
CA ARG A 395 25.19 -3.44 1.30
C ARG A 395 25.76 -4.79 0.87
N VAL A 396 25.25 -5.89 1.43
CA VAL A 396 25.71 -7.25 1.13
C VAL A 396 25.61 -7.52 -0.38
N LEU A 397 24.48 -7.20 -1.00
CA LEU A 397 24.25 -7.42 -2.42
C LEU A 397 25.17 -6.57 -3.30
N ASP A 398 25.33 -5.28 -2.98
CA ASP A 398 26.18 -4.39 -3.78
C ASP A 398 27.65 -4.83 -3.76
N LYS A 399 28.19 -5.17 -2.57
CA LYS A 399 29.55 -5.70 -2.42
C LYS A 399 29.70 -7.07 -3.05
N PHE A 400 28.77 -7.98 -2.79
CA PHE A 400 28.80 -9.33 -3.32
C PHE A 400 28.85 -9.33 -4.86
N TYR A 401 27.95 -8.60 -5.52
CA TYR A 401 27.94 -8.56 -6.98
C TYR A 401 29.16 -7.86 -7.57
N SER A 402 29.70 -6.84 -6.90
CA SER A 402 30.93 -6.17 -7.36
C SER A 402 32.14 -7.11 -7.26
N LYS A 403 32.25 -7.88 -6.17
CA LYS A 403 33.33 -8.86 -5.96
C LYS A 403 33.26 -10.01 -6.97
N ASN A 404 32.07 -10.47 -7.31
CA ASN A 404 31.84 -11.62 -8.18
C ASN A 404 31.47 -11.23 -9.63
N TRP A 405 31.73 -9.97 -10.03
CA TRP A 405 31.24 -9.43 -11.31
C TRP A 405 31.74 -10.22 -12.52
N ASN A 406 33.05 -10.53 -12.55
CA ASN A 406 33.66 -11.26 -13.66
C ASN A 406 33.09 -12.68 -13.79
N GLU A 407 32.85 -13.36 -12.67
CA GLU A 407 32.24 -14.70 -12.67
C GLU A 407 30.78 -14.63 -13.13
N LEU A 408 30.04 -13.61 -12.69
CA LEU A 408 28.65 -13.39 -13.09
C LEU A 408 28.51 -13.17 -14.59
N ILE A 409 29.32 -12.29 -15.18
CA ILE A 409 29.19 -11.94 -16.61
C ILE A 409 29.65 -13.07 -17.55
N THR A 410 30.60 -13.91 -17.10
CA THR A 410 31.12 -15.03 -17.91
C THR A 410 30.27 -16.29 -17.82
N ASN A 411 29.35 -16.37 -16.85
CA ASN A 411 28.42 -17.47 -16.68
C ASN A 411 27.02 -17.08 -17.18
N SER A 412 26.61 -17.66 -18.31
CA SER A 412 25.33 -17.34 -18.96
C SER A 412 24.12 -17.57 -18.04
N LYS A 413 24.12 -18.64 -17.23
CA LYS A 413 23.03 -18.95 -16.29
C LYS A 413 22.91 -17.86 -15.22
N HIS A 414 24.03 -17.43 -14.63
CA HIS A 414 24.03 -16.39 -13.61
C HIS A 414 23.67 -15.02 -14.18
N LEU A 415 24.20 -14.67 -15.36
CA LEU A 415 23.88 -13.42 -16.05
C LEU A 415 22.39 -13.36 -16.44
N GLU A 416 21.84 -14.45 -16.97
CA GLU A 416 20.40 -14.54 -17.29
C GLU A 416 19.54 -14.37 -16.03
N THR A 417 19.91 -15.05 -14.94
CA THR A 417 19.22 -14.93 -13.65
C THR A 417 19.30 -13.50 -13.12
N TYR A 418 20.44 -12.83 -13.27
CA TYR A 418 20.63 -11.45 -12.85
C TYR A 418 19.70 -10.49 -13.62
N PHE A 419 19.56 -10.67 -14.93
CA PHE A 419 18.64 -9.88 -15.76
C PHE A 419 17.17 -10.19 -15.48
N LEU A 420 16.82 -11.45 -15.20
CA LEU A 420 15.46 -11.75 -14.77
C LEU A 420 15.14 -11.00 -13.47
N LYS A 421 16.03 -11.11 -12.48
CA LYS A 421 15.88 -10.45 -11.18
C LYS A 421 15.78 -8.93 -11.33
N SER A 422 16.61 -8.29 -12.16
CA SER A 422 16.50 -6.85 -12.38
C SER A 422 15.11 -6.45 -12.88
N ARG A 423 14.51 -7.22 -13.80
CA ARG A 423 13.13 -6.93 -14.24
C ARG A 423 12.09 -7.18 -13.15
N LEU A 424 12.17 -8.31 -12.47
CA LEU A 424 11.21 -8.66 -11.42
C LEU A 424 11.26 -7.65 -10.27
N PHE A 425 12.45 -7.16 -9.94
CA PHE A 425 12.64 -6.19 -8.86
C PHE A 425 12.19 -4.78 -9.25
N ASP A 426 12.43 -4.34 -10.49
CA ASP A 426 11.84 -3.11 -11.04
C ASP A 426 10.30 -3.11 -10.91
N ASP A 427 9.67 -4.27 -11.10
CA ASP A 427 8.21 -4.45 -11.08
C ASP A 427 7.60 -4.50 -9.66
N LEU A 428 8.43 -4.45 -8.60
CA LEU A 428 7.94 -4.31 -7.22
C LEU A 428 7.29 -2.94 -6.99
N GLY A 429 7.71 -1.90 -7.72
CA GLY A 429 7.18 -0.55 -7.61
C GLY A 429 7.54 0.12 -6.28
N ILE A 430 8.72 -0.17 -5.73
CA ILE A 430 9.22 0.36 -4.46
C ILE A 430 10.63 0.95 -4.65
N ILE A 431 10.97 1.99 -3.90
CA ILE A 431 12.30 2.60 -3.96
C ILE A 431 13.33 1.69 -3.26
N GLY A 432 14.51 1.50 -3.86
CA GLY A 432 15.64 0.78 -3.24
C GLY A 432 16.71 0.40 -4.26
N PHE A 433 17.80 -0.21 -3.77
CA PHE A 433 18.90 -0.74 -4.59
C PHE A 433 18.42 -1.82 -5.59
N CYS A 434 17.31 -2.48 -5.30
CA CYS A 434 16.67 -3.45 -6.19
C CYS A 434 16.39 -2.92 -7.62
N ASN A 435 16.20 -1.60 -7.80
CA ASN A 435 15.99 -0.95 -9.11
C ASN A 435 17.31 -0.58 -9.83
N ASN A 436 18.47 -0.78 -9.19
CA ASN A 436 19.76 -0.29 -9.66
C ASN A 436 20.66 -1.39 -10.21
N TYR A 437 20.14 -2.59 -10.42
CA TYR A 437 20.94 -3.74 -10.88
C TYR A 437 21.62 -3.43 -12.22
N LEU A 438 20.88 -2.80 -13.16
CA LEU A 438 21.45 -2.44 -14.45
C LEU A 438 22.50 -1.32 -14.39
N ILE A 439 22.58 -0.54 -13.32
CA ILE A 439 23.59 0.54 -13.18
C ILE A 439 25.00 -0.05 -13.13
N LYS A 440 25.17 -1.30 -12.68
CA LYS A 440 26.48 -1.98 -12.69
C LYS A 440 27.07 -2.17 -14.09
N PHE A 441 26.24 -2.09 -15.12
CA PHE A 441 26.72 -2.12 -16.50
C PHE A 441 27.19 -0.77 -17.02
N LEU A 442 27.06 0.34 -16.28
CA LEU A 442 27.52 1.65 -16.75
C LEU A 442 29.04 1.64 -16.98
N ASP A 443 29.49 2.16 -18.13
CA ASP A 443 30.91 2.22 -18.52
C ASP A 443 31.59 0.84 -18.47
N SER A 444 30.89 -0.17 -19.00
CA SER A 444 31.34 -1.56 -19.02
C SER A 444 32.51 -1.81 -19.96
N SER A 445 33.29 -2.85 -19.69
CA SER A 445 34.34 -3.32 -20.60
C SER A 445 33.78 -3.98 -21.86
N GLN A 446 34.59 -4.07 -22.91
CA GLN A 446 34.21 -4.77 -24.14
C GLN A 446 33.86 -6.25 -23.91
N GLU A 447 34.54 -6.92 -22.97
CA GLU A 447 34.24 -8.30 -22.59
C GLU A 447 32.85 -8.42 -21.96
N THR A 448 32.47 -7.45 -21.14
CA THR A 448 31.12 -7.39 -20.54
C THR A 448 30.07 -7.18 -21.63
N GLU A 449 30.29 -6.24 -22.55
CA GLU A 449 29.39 -6.02 -23.69
C GLU A 449 29.23 -7.28 -24.55
N ALA A 450 30.33 -7.95 -24.88
CA ALA A 450 30.31 -9.19 -25.65
C ALA A 450 29.55 -10.30 -24.92
N SER A 451 29.71 -10.42 -23.60
CA SER A 451 29.00 -11.40 -22.79
C SER A 451 27.49 -11.18 -22.81
N ILE A 452 27.03 -9.92 -22.75
CA ILE A 452 25.62 -9.56 -22.86
C ILE A 452 25.09 -9.84 -24.27
N GLN A 453 25.83 -9.49 -25.32
CA GLN A 453 25.42 -9.71 -26.72
C GLN A 453 25.29 -11.20 -27.06
N ASN A 454 26.16 -12.03 -26.47
CA ASN A 454 26.14 -13.48 -26.67
C ASN A 454 25.08 -14.20 -25.84
N LEU A 455 24.43 -13.52 -24.88
CA LEU A 455 23.38 -14.11 -24.06
C LEU A 455 22.08 -14.23 -24.86
N SER A 456 21.64 -15.47 -25.09
CA SER A 456 20.32 -15.76 -25.65
C SER A 456 19.37 -16.23 -24.56
N SER A 457 18.17 -15.66 -24.48
CA SER A 457 17.10 -16.12 -23.59
C SER A 457 15.77 -16.20 -24.32
N THR A 458 14.94 -17.18 -23.98
CA THR A 458 13.54 -17.27 -24.44
C THR A 458 12.59 -16.46 -23.55
N ASN A 459 13.06 -15.96 -22.41
CA ASN A 459 12.25 -15.20 -21.48
C ASN A 459 12.16 -13.73 -21.93
N SER A 460 10.94 -13.28 -22.27
CA SER A 460 10.71 -11.91 -22.76
C SER A 460 11.14 -10.81 -21.77
N LYS A 461 11.06 -11.08 -20.46
CA LYS A 461 11.55 -10.14 -19.42
C LYS A 461 13.07 -10.00 -19.47
N VAL A 462 13.79 -11.09 -19.70
CA VAL A 462 15.25 -11.08 -19.83
C VAL A 462 15.67 -10.36 -21.11
N GLN A 463 15.03 -10.66 -22.24
CA GLN A 463 15.32 -10.01 -23.53
C GLN A 463 15.25 -8.48 -23.42
N GLY A 464 14.18 -7.95 -22.83
CA GLY A 464 14.05 -6.50 -22.61
C GLY A 464 15.10 -5.91 -21.66
N GLN A 465 15.68 -6.70 -20.75
CA GLN A 465 16.76 -6.24 -19.86
C GLN A 465 18.14 -6.31 -20.53
N ILE A 466 18.38 -7.28 -21.40
CA ILE A 466 19.59 -7.36 -22.24
C ILE A 466 19.73 -6.08 -23.08
N GLU A 467 18.66 -5.67 -23.77
CA GLU A 467 18.66 -4.45 -24.59
C GLU A 467 18.97 -3.20 -23.76
N LYS A 468 18.35 -3.07 -22.59
CA LYS A 468 18.60 -1.95 -21.66
C LYS A 468 20.03 -1.96 -21.12
N ALA A 469 20.55 -3.13 -20.77
CA ALA A 469 21.91 -3.28 -20.27
C ALA A 469 22.94 -2.87 -21.33
N LEU A 470 22.76 -3.28 -22.59
CA LEU A 470 23.60 -2.84 -23.71
C LEU A 470 23.53 -1.33 -23.94
N ALA A 471 22.35 -0.72 -23.80
CA ALA A 471 22.20 0.72 -23.92
C ALA A 471 22.87 1.48 -22.76
N ILE A 472 22.93 0.89 -21.56
CA ILE A 472 23.62 1.46 -20.40
C ILE A 472 25.14 1.26 -20.52
N ALA A 473 25.60 0.10 -21.00
CA ALA A 473 27.02 -0.22 -21.19
C ALA A 473 27.74 0.79 -22.07
N LYS A 474 27.08 1.27 -23.13
CA LYS A 474 27.61 2.27 -24.06
C LYS A 474 27.70 3.69 -23.49
N LYS A 475 27.15 3.93 -22.30
CA LYS A 475 27.22 5.26 -21.66
C LYS A 475 28.52 5.34 -20.87
N THR A 476 29.34 6.33 -21.19
CA THR A 476 30.53 6.68 -20.43
C THR A 476 30.15 7.40 -19.14
N ILE A 477 30.87 7.13 -18.04
CA ILE A 477 30.73 7.94 -16.83
C ILE A 477 31.31 9.32 -17.12
N GLU A 478 30.42 10.29 -17.35
CA GLU A 478 30.82 11.69 -17.39
C GLU A 478 31.03 12.19 -15.95
N PHE A 479 32.29 12.18 -15.51
CA PHE A 479 32.69 12.99 -14.38
C PHE A 479 32.64 14.46 -14.78
N LYS A 480 31.46 15.07 -14.69
CA LYS A 480 31.36 16.53 -14.77
C LYS A 480 32.24 17.08 -13.65
N ALA A 481 33.29 17.83 -14.01
CA ALA A 481 34.02 18.64 -13.07
C ALA A 481 32.97 19.43 -12.30
N LYS A 482 32.77 19.08 -11.02
CA LYS A 482 31.66 19.61 -10.23
C LYS A 482 31.70 21.13 -10.36
N GLU A 483 30.67 21.73 -10.95
CA GLU A 483 30.22 23.02 -10.42
C GLU A 483 30.19 22.80 -8.92
N LYS A 484 30.88 23.63 -8.14
CA LYS A 484 30.76 23.63 -6.68
C LYS A 484 29.27 23.85 -6.41
N LYS A 485 28.49 22.77 -6.31
CA LYS A 485 27.17 22.80 -5.73
C LYS A 485 27.43 23.24 -4.30
N THR A 486 27.16 24.52 -4.03
CA THR A 486 27.03 25.03 -2.68
C THR A 486 25.90 24.23 -2.06
N TRP A 487 26.26 23.15 -1.37
CA TRP A 487 25.34 22.44 -0.51
C TRP A 487 24.99 23.40 0.62
N ASN A 488 23.70 23.58 0.93
CA ASN A 488 23.28 24.46 2.03
C ASN A 488 23.73 23.96 3.40
N GLY A 489 24.26 22.73 3.53
CA GLY A 489 24.98 22.32 4.75
C GLY A 489 26.45 22.76 4.77
N ASN A 490 26.97 23.28 3.66
CA ASN A 490 28.29 23.91 3.52
C ASN A 490 28.19 25.44 3.29
N THR A 491 26.99 26.03 3.40
CA THR A 491 26.87 27.49 3.42
C THR A 491 27.46 27.98 4.74
N PHE A 492 28.53 28.76 4.57
CA PHE A 492 29.50 29.30 5.53
C PHE A 492 28.98 30.08 6.74
N ASP A 493 27.71 29.96 7.14
CA ASP A 493 27.24 30.47 8.43
C ASP A 493 27.65 29.51 9.56
N ARG A 494 28.97 29.29 9.67
CA ARG A 494 29.54 28.58 10.80
C ARG A 494 29.32 29.40 12.04
N VAL A 495 28.92 28.74 13.11
CA VAL A 495 28.73 29.39 14.40
C VAL A 495 30.11 29.70 14.96
N ASP A 496 30.50 30.98 15.00
CA ASP A 496 31.77 31.38 15.61
C ASP A 496 31.72 31.31 17.13
N ASP A 497 30.60 31.75 17.70
CA ASP A 497 30.32 31.77 19.13
C ASP A 497 28.98 31.09 19.40
N PHE A 498 29.06 29.86 19.91
CA PHE A 498 27.89 29.04 20.23
C PHE A 498 27.04 29.69 21.32
N ASP A 499 27.64 30.19 22.40
CA ASP A 499 26.92 30.77 23.54
C ASP A 499 26.16 32.04 23.11
N LYS A 500 26.79 32.89 22.29
CA LYS A 500 26.14 34.09 21.75
C LYS A 500 24.96 33.74 20.86
N SER A 501 25.11 32.74 19.99
CA SER A 501 24.07 32.30 19.06
C SER A 501 22.90 31.64 19.81
N PHE A 502 23.21 30.80 20.79
CA PHE A 502 22.22 30.16 21.65
C PHE A 502 21.43 31.17 22.49
N LYS A 503 22.10 32.18 23.07
CA LYS A 503 21.45 33.28 23.80
C LYS A 503 20.48 34.08 22.91
N LYS A 504 20.75 34.20 21.61
CA LYS A 504 19.87 34.89 20.66
C LYS A 504 18.57 34.09 20.45
N ILE A 505 18.67 32.77 20.27
CA ILE A 505 17.51 31.88 20.09
C ILE A 505 16.59 31.94 21.31
N LYS A 506 17.15 31.85 22.52
CA LYS A 506 16.39 31.93 23.78
C LYS A 506 15.59 33.23 23.93
N LYS A 507 15.99 34.31 23.26
CA LYS A 507 15.30 35.62 23.31
C LYS A 507 14.21 35.80 22.25
N LEU A 508 14.19 34.97 21.21
CA LEU A 508 13.38 35.20 20.00
C LEU A 508 12.33 34.10 19.73
N SER A 509 12.32 33.02 20.52
CA SER A 509 11.43 31.90 20.25
C SER A 509 10.07 32.12 20.92
N ASP A 510 9.03 32.27 20.11
CA ASP A 510 7.65 32.54 20.56
C ASP A 510 6.89 31.28 21.03
N SER A 511 7.44 30.09 20.76
CA SER A 511 6.88 28.80 21.20
C SER A 511 7.99 27.77 21.47
N LEU A 512 7.64 26.67 22.16
CA LEU A 512 8.57 25.57 22.41
C LEU A 512 8.99 24.88 21.11
N GLU A 513 8.08 24.69 20.17
CA GLU A 513 8.36 24.04 18.87
C GLU A 513 9.36 24.86 18.04
N VAL A 514 9.13 26.18 17.94
CA VAL A 514 10.06 27.10 17.27
C VAL A 514 11.42 27.12 17.97
N PHE A 515 11.44 27.06 19.31
CA PHE A 515 12.68 26.96 20.07
C PHE A 515 13.45 25.66 19.78
N GLU A 516 12.76 24.51 19.72
CA GLU A 516 13.38 23.22 19.39
C GLU A 516 14.03 23.27 18.00
N ASP A 517 13.30 23.76 16.99
CA ASP A 517 13.77 23.85 15.60
C ASP A 517 14.99 24.78 15.46
N GLU A 518 14.96 25.94 16.10
CA GLU A 518 16.07 26.89 16.08
C GLU A 518 17.32 26.32 16.77
N VAL A 519 17.15 25.60 17.88
CA VAL A 519 18.27 24.90 18.55
C VAL A 519 18.84 23.81 17.64
N LEU A 520 18.01 23.01 16.97
CA LEU A 520 18.47 21.98 16.04
C LEU A 520 19.22 22.57 14.83
N SER A 521 18.72 23.70 14.33
CA SER A 521 19.38 24.49 13.28
C SER A 521 20.74 25.02 13.74
N LEU A 522 20.84 25.52 14.98
CA LEU A 522 22.11 25.94 15.57
C LEU A 522 23.09 24.76 15.68
N LEU A 523 22.64 23.63 16.25
CA LEU A 523 23.46 22.43 16.44
C LEU A 523 24.01 21.90 15.12
N SER A 524 23.25 21.98 14.03
CA SER A 524 23.69 21.58 12.68
C SER A 524 24.83 22.43 12.10
N ARG A 525 25.12 23.60 12.69
CA ARG A 525 26.09 24.60 12.20
C ARG A 525 27.29 24.80 13.12
N ILE A 526 27.38 24.05 14.22
CA ILE A 526 28.49 24.15 15.15
C ILE A 526 29.76 23.57 14.52
N LYS A 527 30.91 24.07 14.96
CA LYS A 527 32.22 23.50 14.61
C LYS A 527 32.49 22.27 15.48
N TYR A 528 33.36 21.37 15.01
CA TYR A 528 33.83 20.23 15.81
C TYR A 528 34.28 20.68 17.20
N SER A 529 35.09 21.76 17.28
CA SER A 529 35.59 22.34 18.54
C SER A 529 34.52 22.82 19.54
N GLN A 530 33.24 22.90 19.13
CA GLN A 530 32.13 23.36 19.95
C GLN A 530 31.26 22.22 20.49
N ILE A 531 31.52 20.96 20.12
CA ILE A 531 30.69 19.80 20.48
C ILE A 531 30.53 19.66 22.00
N GLU A 532 31.61 19.77 22.77
CA GLU A 532 31.57 19.69 24.22
C GLU A 532 30.59 20.72 24.81
N LYS A 533 30.70 21.97 24.35
CA LYS A 533 29.84 23.06 24.83
C LYS A 533 28.37 22.87 24.42
N ALA A 534 28.17 22.40 23.19
CA ALA A 534 26.84 22.07 22.69
C ALA A 534 26.20 20.95 23.53
N LEU A 535 26.94 19.87 23.81
CA LEU A 535 26.49 18.76 24.67
C LEU A 535 26.09 19.22 26.07
N GLU A 536 26.94 19.99 26.74
CA GLU A 536 26.63 20.58 28.06
C GLU A 536 25.35 21.42 28.05
N THR A 537 25.10 22.11 26.94
CA THR A 537 23.96 23.01 26.79
C THR A 537 22.69 22.23 26.57
N VAL A 538 22.67 21.31 25.60
CA VAL A 538 21.47 20.53 25.26
C VAL A 538 21.04 19.58 26.38
N GLU A 539 21.97 19.11 27.21
CA GLU A 539 21.67 18.27 28.37
C GLU A 539 20.78 18.99 29.39
N LYS A 540 20.87 20.33 29.47
CA LYS A 540 20.06 21.16 30.37
C LYS A 540 18.72 21.59 29.76
N LEU A 541 18.46 21.24 28.50
CA LEU A 541 17.26 21.68 27.79
C LEU A 541 16.16 20.61 27.81
N PRO A 542 14.89 21.03 27.88
CA PRO A 542 13.74 20.14 27.82
C PRO A 542 13.43 19.70 26.37
N LEU A 543 14.47 19.38 25.57
CA LEU A 543 14.29 18.84 24.22
C LEU A 543 13.86 17.38 24.30
N LYS A 544 13.03 16.95 23.33
CA LYS A 544 12.73 15.52 23.14
C LYS A 544 14.01 14.71 22.91
N ASP A 545 14.08 13.52 23.50
CA ASP A 545 15.31 12.72 23.56
C ASP A 545 15.83 12.28 22.18
N PHE A 546 14.94 12.05 21.21
CA PHE A 546 15.37 11.68 19.85
C PHE A 546 16.04 12.83 19.10
N THR A 547 15.73 14.08 19.45
CA THR A 547 16.26 15.28 18.80
C THR A 547 17.48 15.83 19.52
N LYS A 548 17.51 15.72 20.85
CA LYS A 548 18.54 16.32 21.74
C LYS A 548 19.99 16.02 21.33
N TYR A 549 20.28 14.78 20.93
CA TYR A 549 21.63 14.34 20.56
C TYR A 549 21.78 13.97 19.08
N SER A 550 20.74 14.21 18.27
CA SER A 550 20.70 13.81 16.86
C SER A 550 21.80 14.44 16.00
N PHE A 551 22.33 15.60 16.39
CA PHE A 551 23.38 16.30 15.65
C PHE A 551 24.72 15.53 15.64
N LEU A 552 25.02 14.76 16.68
CA LEU A 552 26.24 13.94 16.74
C LEU A 552 26.23 12.86 15.67
N ASP A 553 25.08 12.25 15.44
CA ASP A 553 24.86 11.29 14.37
C ASP A 553 24.78 12.01 13.01
N ARG A 554 23.79 12.90 12.84
CA ARG A 554 23.43 13.48 11.55
C ARG A 554 24.54 14.33 10.92
N ASP A 555 25.22 15.13 11.74
CA ASP A 555 26.11 16.21 11.30
C ASP A 555 27.59 15.86 11.49
N PHE A 556 27.92 14.98 12.45
CA PHE A 556 29.29 14.55 12.74
C PHE A 556 29.55 13.05 12.48
N GLY A 557 28.54 12.26 12.12
CA GLY A 557 28.71 10.86 11.74
C GLY A 557 28.95 9.89 12.90
N PHE A 558 28.66 10.28 14.14
CA PHE A 558 28.97 9.46 15.34
C PHE A 558 27.90 8.43 15.73
N SER A 559 26.96 8.08 14.84
CA SER A 559 25.89 7.08 15.15
C SER A 559 26.42 5.74 15.61
N PHE A 560 27.62 5.36 15.19
CA PHE A 560 28.22 4.07 15.52
C PHE A 560 28.93 4.02 16.88
N ILE A 561 29.04 5.14 17.61
CA ILE A 561 29.72 5.17 18.91
C ILE A 561 28.84 4.58 20.02
N GLY A 562 27.52 4.79 19.97
CA GLY A 562 26.57 4.27 20.95
C GLY A 562 25.32 5.16 21.06
N ASP A 563 24.43 4.83 21.99
CA ASP A 563 23.26 5.67 22.26
C ASP A 563 23.64 6.86 23.14
N PHE A 564 23.79 8.04 22.55
CA PHE A 564 24.09 9.28 23.25
C PHE A 564 23.04 9.72 24.28
N LYS A 565 21.89 9.05 24.38
CA LYS A 565 20.96 9.21 25.51
C LYS A 565 21.54 8.67 26.82
N GLN A 566 22.45 7.71 26.76
CA GLN A 566 23.11 7.14 27.91
C GLN A 566 24.24 8.06 28.41
N SER A 567 24.28 8.30 29.72
CA SER A 567 25.24 9.25 30.32
C SER A 567 26.68 8.76 30.20
N GLU A 568 26.84 7.45 30.23
CA GLU A 568 28.10 6.71 30.18
C GLU A 568 28.74 6.89 28.81
N VAL A 569 27.95 6.73 27.74
CA VAL A 569 28.38 6.96 26.35
C VAL A 569 28.85 8.40 26.16
N ARG A 570 28.12 9.39 26.68
CA ARG A 570 28.52 10.82 26.59
C ARG A 570 29.82 11.10 27.34
N LYS A 571 29.97 10.56 28.55
CA LYS A 571 31.19 10.75 29.36
C LYS A 571 32.40 10.13 28.68
N GLU A 572 32.29 8.91 28.18
CA GLU A 572 33.36 8.24 27.44
C GLU A 572 33.70 9.01 26.15
N PHE A 573 32.69 9.45 25.40
CA PHE A 573 32.86 10.28 24.22
C PHE A 573 33.68 11.53 24.52
N LEU A 574 33.31 12.30 25.56
CA LEU A 574 34.00 13.53 25.95
C LEU A 574 35.43 13.27 26.44
N VAL A 575 35.66 12.17 27.17
CA VAL A 575 37.01 11.76 27.61
C VAL A 575 37.92 11.52 26.40
N ASN A 576 37.43 10.86 25.36
CA ASN A 576 38.21 10.64 24.14
C ASN A 576 38.31 11.92 23.29
N TYR A 577 37.26 12.74 23.28
CA TYR A 577 37.19 13.97 22.48
C TYR A 577 38.23 14.99 22.94
N GLY A 578 38.49 15.08 24.24
CA GLY A 578 39.56 15.92 24.79
C GLY A 578 40.98 15.37 24.60
N LYS A 579 41.13 14.09 24.23
CA LYS A 579 42.45 13.44 24.06
C LYS A 579 42.99 13.51 22.63
N PHE A 580 42.12 13.47 21.64
CA PHE A 580 42.51 13.30 20.24
C PHE A 580 42.25 14.58 19.42
N SER A 581 43.06 14.79 18.37
CA SER A 581 42.71 15.75 17.32
C SER A 581 41.43 15.29 16.60
N GLU A 582 40.74 16.16 15.86
CA GLU A 582 39.54 15.77 15.11
C GLU A 582 39.79 14.56 14.20
N LEU A 583 40.90 14.56 13.45
CA LEU A 583 41.27 13.46 12.58
C LEU A 583 41.56 12.17 13.38
N ASP A 584 42.34 12.27 14.45
CA ASP A 584 42.73 11.10 15.24
C ASP A 584 41.54 10.54 16.04
N PHE A 585 40.59 11.39 16.41
CA PHE A 585 39.34 10.99 17.06
C PHE A 585 38.48 10.14 16.14
N HIS A 586 38.29 10.56 14.89
CA HIS A 586 37.59 9.75 13.89
C HIS A 586 38.35 8.44 13.61
N LYS A 587 39.67 8.49 13.43
CA LYS A 587 40.50 7.27 13.26
C LYS A 587 40.34 6.32 14.44
N HIS A 588 40.37 6.82 15.66
CA HIS A 588 40.23 6.02 16.88
C HIS A 588 38.91 5.26 16.89
N TYR A 589 37.78 5.96 16.70
CA TYR A 589 36.47 5.31 16.73
C TYR A 589 36.22 4.39 15.53
N LEU A 590 36.67 4.75 14.33
CA LEU A 590 36.58 3.88 13.16
C LEU A 590 37.38 2.58 13.38
N LYS A 591 38.62 2.68 13.88
CA LYS A 591 39.47 1.53 14.22
C LYS A 591 38.84 0.66 15.31
N ASN A 592 38.32 1.26 16.38
CA ASN A 592 37.63 0.52 17.45
C ASN A 592 36.37 -0.21 16.98
N ARG A 593 35.79 0.21 15.86
CA ARG A 593 34.63 -0.43 15.21
C ARG A 593 35.01 -1.35 14.06
N GLY A 594 36.29 -1.68 13.91
CA GLY A 594 36.77 -2.59 12.88
C GLY A 594 36.82 -1.98 11.47
N ILE A 595 36.68 -0.66 11.33
CA ILE A 595 36.81 0.03 10.06
C ILE A 595 38.27 0.50 9.93
N GLU A 596 39.05 -0.24 9.14
CA GLU A 596 40.43 0.11 8.87
C GLU A 596 40.54 1.10 7.70
N ILE A 597 40.80 2.37 8.03
CA ILE A 597 41.03 3.45 7.06
C ILE A 597 42.53 3.81 6.91
N THR A 598 43.40 3.03 7.54
CA THR A 598 44.85 3.27 7.54
C THR A 598 45.62 2.14 6.87
N ASN A 599 46.79 2.48 6.33
CA ASN A 599 47.77 1.51 5.87
C ASN A 599 48.65 1.02 7.03
N THR A 600 49.62 0.14 6.73
CA THR A 600 50.54 -0.44 7.72
C THR A 600 51.40 0.59 8.46
N ASN A 601 51.50 1.82 7.93
CA ASN A 601 52.26 2.93 8.53
C ASN A 601 51.34 3.93 9.28
N GLU A 602 50.09 3.56 9.55
CA GLU A 602 49.07 4.38 10.23
C GLU A 602 48.65 5.67 9.48
N ASN A 603 49.08 5.82 8.22
CA ASN A 603 48.64 6.87 7.32
C ASN A 603 47.29 6.51 6.68
N LEU A 604 46.51 7.51 6.27
CA LEU A 604 45.24 7.28 5.57
C LEU A 604 45.48 6.47 4.29
N ASP A 605 44.69 5.42 4.13
CA ASP A 605 44.67 4.57 2.95
C ASP A 605 43.51 5.00 2.07
N PHE A 606 43.78 5.88 1.10
CA PHE A 606 42.75 6.46 0.26
C PHE A 606 42.05 5.43 -0.64
N ASP A 607 42.73 4.33 -0.97
CA ASP A 607 42.12 3.25 -1.75
C ASP A 607 41.13 2.46 -0.90
N LYS A 608 41.50 2.10 0.35
CA LYS A 608 40.54 1.52 1.30
C LYS A 608 39.36 2.44 1.59
N ILE A 609 39.63 3.74 1.80
CA ILE A 609 38.57 4.74 2.05
C ILE A 609 37.65 4.83 0.83
N TYR A 610 38.21 4.86 -0.38
CA TYR A 610 37.44 4.86 -1.61
C TYR A 610 36.54 3.62 -1.71
N ASP A 611 37.07 2.43 -1.44
CA ASP A 611 36.28 1.18 -1.47
C ASP A 611 35.15 1.18 -0.44
N ILE A 612 35.41 1.69 0.77
CA ILE A 612 34.38 1.87 1.79
C ILE A 612 33.31 2.83 1.29
N LEU A 613 33.69 4.02 0.80
CA LEU A 613 32.73 5.02 0.31
C LEU A 613 31.96 4.57 -0.93
N LYS A 614 32.57 3.73 -1.78
CA LYS A 614 31.97 3.22 -3.01
C LYS A 614 30.91 2.17 -2.74
N TYR A 615 31.16 1.24 -1.82
CA TYR A 615 30.34 0.04 -1.65
C TYR A 615 29.61 -0.04 -0.31
N ASP A 616 29.84 0.90 0.61
CA ASP A 616 29.09 1.04 1.85
C ASP A 616 28.05 2.18 1.78
N ILE A 617 27.66 2.54 0.56
CA ILE A 617 26.61 3.54 0.32
C ILE A 617 25.30 3.03 0.91
N LYS A 618 24.68 3.87 1.76
CA LYS A 618 23.47 3.51 2.50
C LYS A 618 22.21 3.51 1.63
N THR A 619 22.08 2.50 0.78
CA THR A 619 20.86 2.24 0.02
C THR A 619 20.27 0.93 0.48
N ALA A 620 19.10 1.01 1.12
CA ALA A 620 18.25 -0.14 1.42
C ALA A 620 17.99 -0.96 0.15
N PHE A 621 17.94 -2.29 0.27
CA PHE A 621 17.58 -3.16 -0.84
C PHE A 621 16.19 -2.80 -1.40
N VAL A 622 15.20 -2.64 -0.51
CA VAL A 622 13.81 -2.28 -0.82
C VAL A 622 13.20 -1.41 0.28
N GLY A 623 12.40 -0.41 -0.07
CA GLY A 623 11.60 0.38 0.87
C GLY A 623 12.34 1.49 1.62
N GLY A 624 13.57 1.86 1.22
CA GLY A 624 14.46 2.77 1.95
C GLY A 624 13.90 4.14 2.34
N GLY A 625 12.81 4.60 1.69
CA GLY A 625 12.38 6.00 1.70
C GLY A 625 13.45 6.88 1.04
N GLY A 626 13.08 7.85 0.22
CA GLY A 626 14.08 8.76 -0.38
C GLY A 626 14.90 9.58 0.62
N SER A 627 14.73 9.37 1.93
CA SER A 627 15.56 9.90 3.00
C SER A 627 16.63 8.88 3.41
N THR A 628 17.88 9.31 3.38
CA THR A 628 19.00 8.59 3.99
C THR A 628 18.80 8.54 5.52
N LYS A 629 18.01 7.60 6.06
CA LYS A 629 18.01 7.33 7.51
C LYS A 629 19.42 6.97 7.95
N ASP A 630 19.95 7.57 9.00
CA ASP A 630 21.35 7.32 9.39
C ASP A 630 21.53 6.04 10.21
N ASN A 631 22.48 5.18 9.84
CA ASN A 631 22.75 3.86 10.45
C ASN A 631 24.26 3.70 10.71
N GLY A 632 25.01 4.78 10.92
CA GLY A 632 26.44 4.68 11.27
C GLY A 632 27.43 4.62 10.11
N VAL A 633 27.00 4.81 8.86
CA VAL A 633 27.91 4.89 7.70
C VAL A 633 27.64 6.16 6.90
N LYS A 634 27.92 7.30 7.52
CA LYS A 634 28.39 8.48 6.80
C LYS A 634 29.85 8.63 7.20
N LEU A 635 30.75 8.31 6.27
CA LEU A 635 32.16 8.66 6.38
C LEU A 635 32.39 10.03 5.76
#